data_AF-A0A7C5ZJ33-F1
#
_entry.id   AF-A0A7C5ZJ33-F1
#
_cell.length_a   1.000
_cell.length_b   1.000
_cell.length_c   1.000
_cell.angle_alpha   90.00
_cell.angle_beta   90.00
_cell.angle_gamma   90.00
#
_symmetry.space_group_name_H-M   'P 1'
#
loop_
_entity.id
_entity.type
_entity.pdbx_description
1 polymer ?
#
loop_
_entity_poly.entity_id
_entity_poly.type
_entity_poly.pdbx_seq_one_letter_code
_entity_poly.pdbx_strand_id
1 'polypeptide(L)'
;MTKIAACLIVRNSAELLPRSIGSIRPFVDEINVFDTGSTDDTLAVLAKLGRFKTRVVDMTTGEWKDSPRDPGSFKPKDNQGLMPLAPIRVESAGDDLPTFENGQLADFAWARTKSYEMVSEDCDWTLWLDDDDVVVGAEHLRSLAQGAHPAVDGYIVEYEYARDEYGNVVCKLARERLVRQGRGFRWINPVHEVYLPEDRPPKFVKVEPNLVKYVHSRGPADRYPQDRNLLILQRAAEEMLKTEEGIDPRTKVYLGTELMARERFAEAEHWLKQYLMDPRSTPGDERSQAAHKLAVALRAMGRQLEAIDVEFEALKERDDWLENLVGLADAFAELQDWPRVAHWARRAIETPVNETILILNPIELTFLPRYRLSQALAVMGQWDESWKWLQEAAAIMPNHPMVQETVSAFGRARLEAEASKALLTLREIAIRFDENLKAFNLMENAPYIIAERPEIVAARAATKENVLHALRPEEYKRWYEEEPKESTVPDEWVPIAGDHIERAKLVLELCQKFEAEHGRKPRVLDLGCNDFWLAGYLWTNGEYICDGVELNKASVEKAQGRIERFGIPGTIVQGDLHDAEELLRPTGAFPTGGYDIVTSFEVYEHVPDTDRLLDVMESLTSPEGYVCITTPNGAFEQGNLPFWHFVERKGHLRATPIHEVAKQIMARGQIEDLCLHQNNMLVWACYHPEPRRGKVTIWGGGAWEEWSPRSVREGGIGGSETMLSILAIKLANEGYQVTVYADAVPGYYAGSLWRPAGAFDPSEEADAIIVSRNPELFKLDMNAPVRALWCHDMEYPNLTPEVAEKMTHIVVLSEWQRERFARLYPFAEEKLTVIGNGILLDDEDRFPGPPPSFEERKPRCIYSSSADRGLDVMLEVWPAIREAVPDAELHVFYGWDTFDKVAQINPSLRAYKEHVLGLFEAAGGEAGGVFMRGRVGQIELYEEMRQARVWSYPTAFLETSCIGAMEARANGLAIVTSDLAALRETVGEHGSLIPWGEDENERCNTLDEYKSAFTQTVIAYLSEEESWSLASAAAQEDIEEHDFANRLREWEELIDHAAVRA
;
A
#
# COMPACT_ATOMS: atom_id res chain seq x y z
N MET A 1 35.48 -0.45 56.29
CA MET A 1 35.15 -0.34 54.85
C MET A 1 36.30 -0.94 54.09
N THR A 2 36.02 -1.77 53.10
CA THR A 2 37.04 -2.32 52.20
C THR A 2 37.80 -1.18 51.50
N LYS A 3 39.14 -1.16 51.60
CA LYS A 3 40.00 -0.16 50.98
C LYS A 3 40.61 -0.65 49.66
N ILE A 4 40.72 0.25 48.68
CA ILE A 4 41.21 -0.04 47.32
C ILE A 4 42.36 0.91 46.98
N ALA A 5 43.49 0.37 46.53
CA ALA A 5 44.61 1.13 45.97
C ALA A 5 44.65 0.99 44.44
N ALA A 6 44.84 2.10 43.72
CA ALA A 6 45.08 2.12 42.28
C ALA A 6 46.57 2.33 41.98
N CYS A 7 47.14 1.48 41.12
CA CYS A 7 48.56 1.50 40.76
C CYS A 7 48.72 1.85 39.27
N LEU A 8 49.56 2.83 38.97
CA LEU A 8 49.89 3.27 37.62
C LEU A 8 51.40 3.24 37.41
N ILE A 9 51.81 2.95 36.18
CA ILE A 9 53.16 3.25 35.68
C ILE A 9 53.03 4.39 34.67
N VAL A 10 53.94 5.36 34.72
CA VAL A 10 53.88 6.54 33.85
C VAL A 10 55.20 6.78 33.14
N ARG A 11 55.11 7.32 31.93
CA ARG A 11 56.22 7.94 31.19
C ARG A 11 55.68 8.94 30.19
N ASN A 12 56.06 10.21 30.33
CA ASN A 12 55.68 11.28 29.42
C ASN A 12 54.17 11.34 29.14
N SER A 13 53.40 11.50 30.22
CA SER A 13 51.95 11.29 30.31
C SER A 13 51.18 12.55 30.70
N ALA A 14 51.82 13.73 30.64
CA ALA A 14 51.27 14.97 31.17
C ALA A 14 49.85 15.31 30.65
N GLU A 15 49.57 15.02 29.38
CA GLU A 15 48.29 15.33 28.73
C GLU A 15 47.16 14.34 29.08
N LEU A 16 47.48 13.09 29.39
CA LEU A 16 46.51 11.99 29.54
C LEU A 16 46.15 11.73 31.01
N LEU A 17 47.10 11.96 31.92
CA LEU A 17 46.92 11.72 33.36
C LEU A 17 45.71 12.40 33.98
N PRO A 18 45.34 13.65 33.63
CA PRO A 18 44.12 14.27 34.18
C PRO A 18 42.86 13.47 33.88
N ARG A 19 42.79 12.81 32.71
CA ARG A 19 41.67 11.94 32.32
C ARG A 19 41.76 10.60 33.04
N SER A 20 42.92 9.93 32.95
CA SER A 20 43.12 8.61 33.54
C SER A 20 42.89 8.61 35.06
N ILE A 21 43.66 9.43 35.81
CA ILE A 21 43.50 9.55 37.26
C ILE A 21 42.11 10.11 37.62
N GLY A 22 41.59 11.04 36.83
CA GLY A 22 40.28 11.64 37.09
C GLY A 22 39.15 10.61 37.12
N SER A 23 39.21 9.61 36.23
CA SER A 23 38.20 8.55 36.10
C SER A 23 38.10 7.64 37.33
N ILE A 24 39.19 7.47 38.09
CA ILE A 24 39.28 6.46 39.17
C ILE A 24 39.41 7.06 40.58
N ARG A 25 40.03 8.24 40.71
CA ARG A 25 40.41 8.83 42.00
C ARG A 25 39.27 9.05 43.00
N PRO A 26 38.05 9.42 42.59
CA PRO A 26 36.95 9.60 43.55
C PRO A 26 36.47 8.30 44.21
N PHE A 27 36.87 7.14 43.68
CA PHE A 27 36.28 5.85 44.04
C PHE A 27 37.26 4.90 44.75
N VAL A 28 38.54 5.25 44.80
CA VAL A 28 39.61 4.50 45.48
C VAL A 28 40.09 5.24 46.73
N ASP A 29 40.88 4.57 47.58
CA ASP A 29 41.40 5.11 48.84
C ASP A 29 42.85 5.60 48.72
N GLU A 30 43.58 5.12 47.71
CA GLU A 30 44.99 5.42 47.47
C GLU A 30 45.32 5.35 45.97
N ILE A 31 46.20 6.22 45.49
CA ILE A 31 46.77 6.14 44.14
C ILE A 31 48.30 6.15 44.23
N ASN A 32 48.92 5.10 43.68
CA ASN A 32 50.36 4.92 43.60
C ASN A 32 50.82 5.03 42.15
N VAL A 33 51.69 6.00 41.87
CA VAL A 33 52.21 6.28 40.54
C VAL A 33 53.71 6.05 40.53
N PHE A 34 54.17 5.10 39.74
CA PHE A 34 55.59 4.84 39.54
C PHE A 34 56.04 5.44 38.21
N ASP A 35 56.88 6.47 38.28
CA ASP A 35 57.45 7.16 37.13
C ASP A 35 58.70 6.45 36.61
N THR A 36 58.63 6.01 35.36
CA THR A 36 59.71 5.26 34.68
C THR A 36 60.68 6.18 33.93
N GLY A 37 60.83 7.42 34.39
CA GLY A 37 61.74 8.42 33.83
C GLY A 37 61.07 9.40 32.87
N SER A 38 60.02 10.10 33.32
CA SER A 38 59.39 11.17 32.53
C SER A 38 60.32 12.38 32.37
N THR A 39 60.35 12.92 31.15
CA THR A 39 61.12 14.09 30.75
C THR A 39 60.25 15.31 30.42
N ASP A 40 58.92 15.13 30.41
CA ASP A 40 57.93 16.19 30.21
C ASP A 40 57.35 16.71 31.54
N ASP A 41 56.24 17.45 31.48
CA ASP A 41 55.55 18.01 32.65
C ASP A 41 54.78 16.99 33.49
N THR A 42 54.96 15.67 33.29
CA THR A 42 54.22 14.60 34.00
C THR A 42 54.24 14.77 35.51
N LEU A 43 55.43 14.96 36.10
CA LEU A 43 55.58 15.12 37.55
C LEU A 43 54.90 16.42 38.05
N ALA A 44 54.94 17.48 37.25
CA ALA A 44 54.27 18.74 37.56
C ALA A 44 52.73 18.59 37.50
N VAL A 45 52.21 17.82 36.56
CA VAL A 45 50.78 17.50 36.45
C VAL A 45 50.32 16.65 37.63
N LEU A 46 51.07 15.61 38.01
CA LEU A 46 50.75 14.78 39.19
C LEU A 46 50.70 15.61 40.48
N ALA A 47 51.67 16.52 40.67
CA ALA A 47 51.70 17.42 41.81
C ALA A 47 50.49 18.39 41.84
N LYS A 48 50.01 18.83 40.66
CA LYS A 48 48.80 19.65 40.53
C LYS A 48 47.53 18.84 40.79
N LEU A 49 47.40 17.65 40.20
CA LEU A 49 46.25 16.77 40.39
C LEU A 49 46.06 16.46 41.88
N GLY A 50 47.14 16.22 42.62
CA GLY A 50 47.09 16.04 44.08
C GLY A 50 46.38 17.17 44.85
N ARG A 51 46.28 18.38 44.30
CA ARG A 51 45.78 19.61 44.95
C ARG A 51 44.41 20.09 44.48
N PHE A 52 43.89 19.63 43.35
CA PHE A 52 42.67 20.19 42.71
C PHE A 52 41.64 19.12 42.30
N LYS A 53 40.41 19.58 41.99
CA LYS A 53 39.27 18.73 41.59
C LYS A 53 39.56 17.90 40.34
N THR A 54 38.93 16.72 40.25
CA THR A 54 38.95 15.85 39.07
C THR A 54 37.57 15.79 38.39
N ARG A 55 37.52 15.30 37.15
CA ARG A 55 36.27 15.04 36.41
C ARG A 55 36.01 13.53 36.34
N VAL A 56 34.75 13.12 36.31
CA VAL A 56 34.29 11.72 36.18
C VAL A 56 33.52 11.52 34.88
N VAL A 57 33.47 10.29 34.37
CA VAL A 57 32.70 9.93 33.17
C VAL A 57 31.33 9.41 33.59
N ASP A 58 30.26 9.96 33.00
CA ASP A 58 28.89 9.49 33.22
C ASP A 58 28.63 8.20 32.42
N MET A 59 28.10 7.18 33.09
CA MET A 59 27.82 5.87 32.51
C MET A 59 26.69 5.86 31.46
N THR A 60 25.74 6.78 31.55
CA THR A 60 24.58 6.85 30.65
C THR A 60 24.86 7.70 29.42
N THR A 61 25.72 8.71 29.53
CA THR A 61 25.99 9.65 28.42
C THR A 61 27.40 9.55 27.85
N GLY A 62 28.35 8.95 28.56
CA GLY A 62 29.77 8.96 28.18
C GLY A 62 30.45 10.33 28.31
N GLU A 63 29.76 11.33 28.87
CA GLU A 63 30.28 12.70 28.99
C GLU A 63 31.04 12.92 30.31
N TRP A 64 32.01 13.83 30.26
CA TRP A 64 32.77 14.25 31.44
C TRP A 64 31.99 15.24 32.31
N LYS A 65 31.79 14.92 33.59
CA LYS A 65 31.17 15.79 34.59
C LYS A 65 32.16 16.16 35.69
N ASP A 66 31.97 17.32 36.32
CA ASP A 66 32.78 17.70 37.48
C ASP A 66 32.49 16.77 38.66
N SER A 67 33.53 16.36 39.40
CA SER A 67 33.35 15.61 40.64
C SER A 67 32.53 16.41 41.68
N PRO A 68 31.77 15.74 42.56
CA PRO A 68 31.01 16.41 43.63
C PRO A 68 31.88 17.33 44.51
N ARG A 69 31.33 18.46 44.99
CA ARG A 69 32.07 19.51 45.75
C ARG A 69 32.65 19.02 47.10
N ASP A 70 33.82 19.56 47.42
CA ASP A 70 34.68 19.36 48.62
C ASP A 70 33.98 19.50 50.01
N PRO A 71 34.50 18.86 51.10
CA PRO A 71 33.85 18.67 52.42
C PRO A 71 33.79 19.91 53.35
N GLY A 72 34.20 21.09 52.90
CA GLY A 72 34.41 22.26 53.76
C GLY A 72 33.19 23.14 54.09
N SER A 73 32.01 22.86 53.51
CA SER A 73 30.78 23.60 53.85
C SER A 73 29.54 22.76 53.53
N PHE A 74 29.29 21.72 54.32
CA PHE A 74 28.12 20.86 54.13
C PHE A 74 27.39 20.62 55.47
N LYS A 75 26.09 20.97 55.51
CA LYS A 75 25.22 20.68 56.64
C LYS A 75 24.81 19.19 56.58
N PRO A 76 24.85 18.45 57.69
CA PRO A 76 24.65 17.01 57.71
C PRO A 76 23.16 16.69 57.67
N LYS A 77 22.59 16.27 56.53
CA LYS A 77 21.35 15.47 56.52
C LYS A 77 21.24 14.36 55.47
N ASP A 78 21.95 14.38 54.34
CA ASP A 78 21.77 13.34 53.32
C ASP A 78 23.07 12.56 53.05
N ASN A 79 23.58 11.92 54.09
CA ASN A 79 24.87 11.22 54.05
C ASN A 79 24.70 9.75 53.63
N GLN A 80 24.84 9.48 52.34
CA GLN A 80 25.34 8.19 51.84
C GLN A 80 26.44 8.45 50.80
N GLY A 81 27.71 8.50 51.24
CA GLY A 81 28.77 7.77 50.52
C GLY A 81 29.92 8.48 49.81
N LEU A 82 30.12 9.79 49.86
CA LEU A 82 31.29 10.42 49.19
C LEU A 82 32.49 10.61 50.15
N MET A 83 33.61 9.96 49.82
CA MET A 83 34.87 9.99 50.56
C MET A 83 35.76 11.18 50.13
N PRO A 84 36.72 11.61 50.98
CA PRO A 84 37.82 12.49 50.53
C PRO A 84 38.58 11.85 49.36
N LEU A 85 39.02 12.67 48.39
CA LEU A 85 39.78 12.19 47.24
C LEU A 85 41.04 11.45 47.68
N ALA A 86 41.33 10.30 47.05
CA ALA A 86 42.53 9.52 47.33
C ALA A 86 43.82 10.36 47.20
N PRO A 87 44.76 10.26 48.16
CA PRO A 87 46.09 10.84 48.01
C PRO A 87 46.82 10.18 46.84
N ILE A 88 47.64 10.97 46.14
CA ILE A 88 48.50 10.50 45.04
C ILE A 88 49.93 10.43 45.58
N ARG A 89 50.53 9.25 45.58
CA ARG A 89 51.95 9.01 45.89
C ARG A 89 52.71 8.80 44.58
N VAL A 90 53.87 9.42 44.48
CA VAL A 90 54.72 9.36 43.28
C VAL A 90 56.11 8.95 43.69
N GLU A 91 56.62 7.88 43.07
CA GLU A 91 58.03 7.47 43.13
C GLU A 91 58.60 7.48 41.71
N SER A 92 59.90 7.72 41.56
CA SER A 92 60.59 7.72 40.27
C SER A 92 61.77 6.76 40.32
N ALA A 93 61.97 6.01 39.22
CA ALA A 93 62.90 4.89 39.15
C ALA A 93 64.40 5.25 39.33
N GLY A 94 64.78 6.52 39.15
CA GLY A 94 66.18 6.93 39.23
C GLY A 94 67.11 6.13 38.30
N ASP A 95 68.32 5.79 38.77
CA ASP A 95 69.35 5.06 37.99
C ASP A 95 69.11 3.54 37.90
N ASP A 96 68.17 2.98 38.66
CA ASP A 96 67.90 1.53 38.75
C ASP A 96 66.91 1.02 37.67
N LEU A 97 66.58 1.85 36.69
CA LEU A 97 65.60 1.55 35.63
C LEU A 97 66.18 0.50 34.64
N PRO A 98 65.51 -0.65 34.43
CA PRO A 98 65.96 -1.61 33.42
C PRO A 98 65.67 -1.06 32.03
N THR A 99 66.69 -0.53 31.35
CA THR A 99 66.55 0.03 30.00
C THR A 99 67.37 -0.68 28.93
N PHE A 100 66.96 -0.50 27.67
CA PHE A 100 67.85 -0.68 26.51
C PHE A 100 68.85 0.47 26.39
N GLU A 101 69.85 0.33 25.51
CA GLU A 101 70.86 1.38 25.24
C GLU A 101 70.24 2.72 24.80
N ASN A 102 69.03 2.68 24.22
CA ASN A 102 68.27 3.85 23.80
C ASN A 102 67.40 4.48 24.93
N GLY A 103 67.54 4.02 26.18
CA GLY A 103 66.82 4.55 27.35
C GLY A 103 65.35 4.12 27.46
N GLN A 104 64.89 3.18 26.65
CA GLN A 104 63.53 2.63 26.76
C GLN A 104 63.46 1.56 27.84
N LEU A 105 62.33 1.50 28.57
CA LEU A 105 62.07 0.43 29.56
C LEU A 105 62.13 -0.94 28.87
N ALA A 106 62.86 -1.87 29.48
CA ALA A 106 63.07 -3.23 28.99
C ALA A 106 62.18 -4.28 29.70
N ASP A 107 61.50 -3.90 30.79
CA ASP A 107 60.65 -4.80 31.58
C ASP A 107 59.48 -4.03 32.24
N PHE A 108 58.26 -4.22 31.72
CA PHE A 108 57.03 -3.64 32.27
C PHE A 108 56.58 -4.30 33.58
N ALA A 109 56.80 -5.62 33.75
CA ALA A 109 56.48 -6.31 35.00
C ALA A 109 57.30 -5.78 36.18
N TRP A 110 58.57 -5.40 35.93
CA TRP A 110 59.39 -4.74 36.94
C TRP A 110 58.76 -3.41 37.40
N ALA A 111 58.37 -2.55 36.45
CA ALA A 111 57.78 -1.25 36.78
C ALA A 111 56.42 -1.39 37.50
N ARG A 112 55.61 -2.37 37.10
CA ARG A 112 54.37 -2.72 37.80
C ARG A 112 54.61 -3.24 39.21
N THR A 113 55.65 -4.03 39.40
CA THR A 113 56.04 -4.52 40.73
C THR A 113 56.39 -3.34 41.63
N LYS A 114 57.15 -2.36 41.12
CA LYS A 114 57.47 -1.14 41.88
C LYS A 114 56.25 -0.31 42.26
N SER A 115 55.27 -0.14 41.36
CA SER A 115 54.03 0.56 41.74
C SER A 115 53.20 -0.19 42.78
N TYR A 116 53.27 -1.52 42.83
CA TYR A 116 52.57 -2.33 43.83
C TYR A 116 53.31 -2.37 45.18
N GLU A 117 54.63 -2.25 45.22
CA GLU A 117 55.42 -2.12 46.46
C GLU A 117 55.06 -0.84 47.25
N MET A 118 54.53 0.19 46.58
CA MET A 118 54.09 1.45 47.20
C MET A 118 52.76 1.35 47.97
N VAL A 119 52.01 0.26 47.78
CA VAL A 119 50.65 0.09 48.31
C VAL A 119 50.69 -0.03 49.84
N SER A 120 49.89 0.79 50.52
CA SER A 120 49.78 0.71 51.98
C SER A 120 49.24 -0.64 52.46
N GLU A 121 49.76 -1.12 53.60
CA GLU A 121 49.35 -2.40 54.21
C GLU A 121 47.86 -2.45 54.61
N ASP A 122 47.19 -1.30 54.75
CA ASP A 122 45.78 -1.22 55.11
C ASP A 122 44.82 -1.27 53.91
N CYS A 123 45.33 -1.43 52.68
CA CYS A 123 44.51 -1.66 51.49
C CYS A 123 44.19 -3.16 51.30
N ASP A 124 42.90 -3.48 51.22
CA ASP A 124 42.42 -4.86 51.03
C ASP A 124 42.49 -5.34 49.56
N TRP A 125 42.46 -4.40 48.62
CA TRP A 125 42.42 -4.65 47.18
C TRP A 125 43.33 -3.67 46.43
N THR A 126 43.87 -4.16 45.32
CA THR A 126 44.62 -3.36 44.35
C THR A 126 44.03 -3.45 42.97
N LEU A 127 44.11 -2.36 42.23
CA LEU A 127 43.82 -2.33 40.81
C LEU A 127 44.95 -1.65 40.04
N TRP A 128 45.02 -1.91 38.74
CA TRP A 128 45.96 -1.22 37.85
C TRP A 128 45.27 -0.68 36.60
N LEU A 129 45.82 0.42 36.10
CA LEU A 129 45.45 1.04 34.84
C LEU A 129 46.68 1.64 34.17
N ASP A 130 46.63 1.72 32.85
CA ASP A 130 47.61 2.48 32.09
C ASP A 130 47.35 3.98 32.23
N ASP A 131 48.40 4.75 31.99
CA ASP A 131 48.32 6.21 32.13
C ASP A 131 47.45 6.90 31.08
N ASP A 132 47.02 6.13 30.08
CA ASP A 132 46.09 6.48 29.02
C ASP A 132 44.78 5.67 29.08
N ASP A 133 44.57 4.87 30.13
CA ASP A 133 43.28 4.20 30.39
C ASP A 133 42.28 5.15 31.06
N VAL A 134 41.01 5.00 30.72
CA VAL A 134 39.87 5.58 31.46
C VAL A 134 38.99 4.46 31.98
N VAL A 135 38.65 4.51 33.27
CA VAL A 135 37.74 3.55 33.90
C VAL A 135 36.32 4.10 33.88
N VAL A 136 35.44 3.41 33.17
CA VAL A 136 34.02 3.71 33.04
C VAL A 136 33.27 2.81 34.03
N GLY A 137 32.53 3.40 34.97
CA GLY A 137 31.78 2.67 36.02
C GLY A 137 32.58 2.46 37.32
N ALA A 138 33.62 3.28 37.54
CA ALA A 138 34.52 3.16 38.69
C ALA A 138 33.80 3.23 40.06
N GLU A 139 32.62 3.86 40.14
CA GLU A 139 31.77 3.90 41.33
C GLU A 139 31.35 2.51 41.84
N HIS A 140 31.30 1.50 40.97
CA HIS A 140 30.89 0.14 41.30
C HIS A 140 32.04 -0.73 41.84
N LEU A 141 33.29 -0.29 41.75
CA LEU A 141 34.47 -1.07 42.17
C LEU A 141 34.42 -1.44 43.67
N ARG A 142 33.96 -0.50 44.51
CA ARG A 142 33.87 -0.74 45.96
C ARG A 142 32.78 -1.74 46.31
N SER A 143 31.63 -1.69 45.63
CA SER A 143 30.58 -2.70 45.79
C SER A 143 31.04 -4.08 45.34
N LEU A 144 31.80 -4.17 44.23
CA LEU A 144 32.41 -5.43 43.78
C LEU A 144 33.37 -5.98 44.84
N ALA A 145 34.28 -5.16 45.35
CA ALA A 145 35.25 -5.55 46.37
C ALA A 145 34.59 -6.01 47.70
N GLN A 146 33.47 -5.38 48.09
CA GLN A 146 32.71 -5.74 49.29
C GLN A 146 31.85 -7.00 49.12
N GLY A 147 31.25 -7.18 47.94
CA GLY A 147 30.41 -8.34 47.61
C GLY A 147 31.19 -9.60 47.21
N ALA A 148 32.51 -9.48 47.02
CA ALA A 148 33.36 -10.59 46.59
C ALA A 148 33.36 -11.75 47.60
N HIS A 149 33.02 -12.95 47.13
CA HIS A 149 33.12 -14.18 47.92
C HIS A 149 34.58 -14.39 48.40
N PRO A 150 34.83 -14.90 49.62
CA PRO A 150 36.19 -15.05 50.18
C PRO A 150 37.16 -15.91 49.35
N ALA A 151 36.63 -16.78 48.50
CA ALA A 151 37.39 -17.64 47.58
C ALA A 151 37.76 -16.98 46.25
N VAL A 152 37.22 -15.79 45.95
CA VAL A 152 37.55 -15.03 44.73
C VAL A 152 38.83 -14.23 44.98
N ASP A 153 39.78 -14.40 44.07
CA ASP A 153 41.06 -13.67 44.09
C ASP A 153 40.96 -12.29 43.46
N GLY A 154 40.09 -12.14 42.46
CA GLY A 154 39.96 -10.89 41.74
C GLY A 154 38.89 -10.89 40.67
N TYR A 155 38.85 -9.80 39.92
CA TYR A 155 37.91 -9.57 38.83
C TYR A 155 38.66 -9.31 37.52
N ILE A 156 38.23 -9.97 36.46
CA ILE A 156 38.62 -9.64 35.08
C ILE A 156 37.57 -8.72 34.47
N VAL A 157 38.03 -7.66 33.82
CA VAL A 157 37.19 -6.56 33.33
C VAL A 157 37.47 -6.34 31.85
N GLU A 158 36.42 -6.05 31.07
CA GLU A 158 36.55 -5.75 29.64
C GLU A 158 37.37 -4.47 29.43
N TYR A 159 38.24 -4.52 28.43
CA TYR A 159 39.14 -3.47 28.02
C TYR A 159 38.95 -3.21 26.51
N GLU A 160 38.35 -2.06 26.19
CA GLU A 160 38.25 -1.54 24.83
C GLU A 160 39.56 -0.86 24.46
N TYR A 161 40.43 -1.58 23.74
CA TYR A 161 41.81 -1.17 23.47
C TYR A 161 41.94 -0.25 22.25
N ALA A 162 41.16 -0.49 21.20
CA ALA A 162 41.23 0.35 20.00
C ALA A 162 39.86 0.55 19.35
N ARG A 163 39.71 1.74 18.75
CA ARG A 163 38.57 2.12 17.93
C ARG A 163 38.99 2.52 16.52
N ASP A 164 38.16 2.30 15.53
CA ASP A 164 38.39 2.83 14.18
C ASP A 164 38.13 4.34 14.11
N GLU A 165 38.27 4.93 12.91
CA GLU A 165 37.99 6.35 12.66
C GLU A 165 36.51 6.75 12.81
N TYR A 166 35.60 5.76 12.79
CA TYR A 166 34.16 5.93 12.95
C TYR A 166 33.69 5.73 14.40
N GLY A 167 34.62 5.40 15.32
CA GLY A 167 34.35 5.19 16.74
C GLY A 167 33.95 3.76 17.12
N ASN A 168 33.96 2.80 16.19
CA ASN A 168 33.63 1.40 16.47
C ASN A 168 34.77 0.70 17.22
N VAL A 169 34.47 -0.21 18.14
CA VAL A 169 35.50 -1.00 18.86
C VAL A 169 36.04 -2.09 17.94
N VAL A 170 37.32 -2.00 17.58
CA VAL A 170 38.01 -2.96 16.68
C VAL A 170 39.03 -3.83 17.40
N CYS A 171 39.32 -3.54 18.67
CA CYS A 171 40.14 -4.38 19.52
C CYS A 171 39.64 -4.30 20.95
N LYS A 172 39.23 -5.44 21.51
CA LYS A 172 38.91 -5.58 22.93
C LYS A 172 39.47 -6.87 23.51
N LEU A 173 39.72 -6.87 24.81
CA LEU A 173 40.18 -8.03 25.58
C LEU A 173 39.68 -7.93 27.02
N ALA A 174 39.87 -8.97 27.84
CA ALA A 174 39.59 -8.87 29.27
C ALA A 174 40.89 -9.01 30.07
N ARG A 175 41.06 -8.16 31.07
CA ARG A 175 42.27 -8.11 31.91
C ARG A 175 41.93 -8.23 33.38
N GLU A 176 42.85 -8.80 34.13
CA GLU A 176 42.86 -8.92 35.59
C GLU A 176 43.02 -7.54 36.23
N ARG A 177 41.92 -6.83 36.50
CA ARG A 177 41.97 -5.41 36.87
C ARG A 177 41.85 -5.13 38.36
N LEU A 178 41.05 -5.88 39.12
CA LEU A 178 40.85 -5.66 40.57
C LEU A 178 41.17 -6.95 41.34
N VAL A 179 42.25 -6.97 42.11
CA VAL A 179 42.82 -8.17 42.74
C VAL A 179 43.01 -7.97 44.24
N ARG A 180 42.68 -9.00 45.03
CA ARG A 180 42.77 -8.98 46.49
C ARG A 180 44.23 -9.06 46.95
N GLN A 181 44.59 -8.19 47.90
CA GLN A 181 45.93 -8.15 48.48
C GLN A 181 46.26 -9.40 49.32
N GLY A 182 47.56 -9.67 49.48
CA GLY A 182 48.06 -10.75 50.34
C GLY A 182 47.85 -12.19 49.83
N ARG A 183 47.63 -12.38 48.51
CA ARG A 183 47.33 -13.69 47.90
C ARG A 183 48.48 -14.30 47.08
N GLY A 184 49.71 -13.79 47.22
CA GLY A 184 50.90 -14.30 46.54
C GLY A 184 50.98 -13.99 45.05
N PHE A 185 50.38 -12.88 44.61
CA PHE A 185 50.37 -12.47 43.21
C PHE A 185 51.64 -11.68 42.85
N ARG A 186 52.17 -11.94 41.64
CA ARG A 186 53.29 -11.21 41.05
C ARG A 186 53.04 -10.88 39.59
N TRP A 187 53.74 -9.88 39.09
CA TRP A 187 53.78 -9.55 37.67
C TRP A 187 54.72 -10.51 36.94
N ILE A 188 54.25 -11.06 35.83
CA ILE A 188 54.98 -12.05 35.02
C ILE A 188 55.00 -11.57 33.57
N ASN A 189 56.13 -11.79 32.90
CA ASN A 189 56.48 -11.39 31.54
C ASN A 189 56.87 -9.91 31.39
N PRO A 190 57.92 -9.60 30.60
CA PRO A 190 58.43 -8.24 30.48
C PRO A 190 57.56 -7.32 29.59
N VAL A 191 56.66 -7.89 28.78
CA VAL A 191 55.63 -7.21 27.96
C VAL A 191 54.39 -8.11 27.93
N HIS A 192 53.20 -7.53 27.75
CA HIS A 192 51.92 -8.23 27.92
C HIS A 192 51.87 -8.90 29.30
N GLU A 193 52.35 -8.14 30.28
CA GLU A 193 52.57 -8.59 31.65
C GLU A 193 51.24 -8.97 32.29
N VAL A 194 51.23 -10.05 33.06
CA VAL A 194 50.02 -10.55 33.75
C VAL A 194 50.25 -10.65 35.25
N TYR A 195 49.21 -10.37 36.03
CA TYR A 195 49.26 -10.47 37.49
C TYR A 195 48.65 -11.79 37.98
N LEU A 196 49.50 -12.76 38.33
CA LEU A 196 49.09 -14.13 38.66
C LEU A 196 49.70 -14.63 39.98
N PRO A 197 49.06 -15.59 40.68
CA PRO A 197 49.63 -16.23 41.87
C PRO A 197 50.81 -17.15 41.49
N GLU A 198 51.81 -17.24 42.35
CA GLU A 198 53.03 -18.04 42.08
C GLU A 198 52.80 -19.55 42.12
N ASP A 199 51.87 -20.02 42.95
CA ASP A 199 51.80 -21.42 43.39
C ASP A 199 50.50 -22.15 42.97
N ARG A 200 49.54 -21.44 42.36
CA ARG A 200 48.22 -21.99 42.02
C ARG A 200 47.54 -21.20 40.90
N PRO A 201 46.52 -21.76 40.23
CA PRO A 201 45.68 -20.99 39.31
C PRO A 201 44.85 -19.91 40.05
N PRO A 202 44.65 -18.74 39.42
CA PRO A 202 43.81 -17.68 39.98
C PRO A 202 42.32 -18.03 39.90
N LYS A 203 41.54 -17.53 40.85
CA LYS A 203 40.07 -17.59 40.86
C LYS A 203 39.48 -16.22 40.56
N PHE A 204 39.45 -15.88 39.28
CA PHE A 204 38.86 -14.63 38.80
C PHE A 204 37.38 -14.78 38.43
N VAL A 205 36.63 -13.69 38.62
CA VAL A 205 35.24 -13.57 38.16
C VAL A 205 35.17 -12.47 37.10
N LYS A 206 34.49 -12.73 35.99
CA LYS A 206 34.28 -11.73 34.94
C LYS A 206 33.23 -10.73 35.37
N VAL A 207 33.53 -9.44 35.15
CA VAL A 207 32.59 -8.34 35.39
C VAL A 207 31.77 -8.11 34.15
N GLU A 208 30.46 -7.92 34.33
CA GLU A 208 29.55 -7.53 33.26
C GLU A 208 30.03 -6.22 32.61
N PRO A 209 30.20 -6.15 31.27
CA PRO A 209 30.76 -4.97 30.60
C PRO A 209 30.00 -3.66 30.84
N ASN A 210 28.69 -3.74 31.12
CA ASN A 210 27.85 -2.59 31.43
C ASN A 210 28.04 -2.06 32.88
N LEU A 211 28.74 -2.80 33.74
CA LEU A 211 28.98 -2.42 35.13
C LEU A 211 30.30 -1.67 35.29
N VAL A 212 31.41 -2.23 34.80
CA VAL A 212 32.72 -1.58 34.79
C VAL A 212 33.45 -1.98 33.51
N LYS A 213 34.08 -1.02 32.84
CA LYS A 213 34.98 -1.28 31.71
C LYS A 213 36.14 -0.30 31.64
N TYR A 214 37.20 -0.71 30.96
CA TYR A 214 38.37 0.11 30.69
C TYR A 214 38.34 0.54 29.23
N VAL A 215 38.64 1.81 28.96
CA VAL A 215 38.69 2.37 27.62
C VAL A 215 40.06 3.02 27.41
N HIS A 216 40.80 2.54 26.43
CA HIS A 216 42.08 3.13 26.06
C HIS A 216 41.84 4.48 25.37
N SER A 217 42.40 5.55 25.93
CA SER A 217 42.37 6.89 25.34
C SER A 217 43.61 7.11 24.50
N ARG A 218 43.46 7.15 23.17
CA ARG A 218 44.59 7.39 22.26
C ARG A 218 45.40 8.63 22.67
N GLY A 219 46.66 8.41 23.03
CA GLY A 219 47.68 9.45 23.17
C GLY A 219 48.27 9.89 21.83
N PRO A 220 49.23 10.84 21.84
CA PRO A 220 50.00 11.21 20.65
C PRO A 220 50.66 9.99 20.00
N ALA A 221 50.58 9.87 18.67
CA ALA A 221 51.00 8.69 17.91
C ALA A 221 52.52 8.38 18.00
N ASP A 222 53.32 9.36 18.43
CA ASP A 222 54.78 9.32 18.55
C ASP A 222 55.27 9.11 19.99
N ARG A 223 54.35 8.94 20.95
CA ARG A 223 54.67 8.84 22.39
C ARG A 223 55.62 7.70 22.74
N TYR A 224 55.55 6.57 22.01
CA TYR A 224 56.45 5.44 22.18
C TYR A 224 56.91 4.89 20.82
N PRO A 225 58.19 4.48 20.68
CA PRO A 225 58.68 3.79 19.48
C PRO A 225 57.87 2.53 19.17
N GLN A 226 57.43 2.43 17.91
CA GLN A 226 56.50 1.38 17.48
C GLN A 226 57.06 -0.03 17.68
N ASP A 227 58.37 -0.24 17.64
CA ASP A 227 59.00 -1.57 17.77
C ASP A 227 59.38 -1.98 19.19
N ARG A 228 59.10 -1.15 20.20
CA ARG A 228 59.52 -1.39 21.59
C ARG A 228 59.12 -2.78 22.11
N ASN A 229 57.84 -3.13 21.99
CA ASN A 229 57.31 -4.40 22.51
C ASN A 229 57.94 -5.60 21.79
N LEU A 230 58.11 -5.51 20.46
CA LEU A 230 58.75 -6.55 19.66
C LEU A 230 60.22 -6.75 20.07
N LEU A 231 60.97 -5.67 20.28
CA LEU A 231 62.36 -5.73 20.74
C LEU A 231 62.51 -6.39 22.12
N ILE A 232 61.59 -6.09 23.05
CA ILE A 232 61.58 -6.74 24.37
C ILE A 232 61.32 -8.24 24.25
N LEU A 233 60.34 -8.65 23.44
CA LEU A 233 60.04 -10.06 23.22
C LEU A 233 61.19 -10.80 22.52
N GLN A 234 61.86 -10.16 21.55
CA GLN A 234 63.02 -10.73 20.87
C GLN A 234 64.18 -10.94 21.84
N ARG A 235 64.49 -9.96 22.69
CA ARG A 235 65.53 -10.10 23.72
C ARG A 235 65.16 -11.16 24.76
N ALA A 236 63.91 -11.21 25.20
CA ALA A 236 63.45 -12.25 26.12
C ALA A 236 63.60 -13.64 25.50
N ALA A 237 63.23 -13.81 24.23
CA ALA A 237 63.42 -15.04 23.49
C ALA A 237 64.91 -15.43 23.34
N GLU A 238 65.80 -14.47 23.07
CA GLU A 238 67.25 -14.69 23.00
C GLU A 238 67.84 -15.18 24.34
N GLU A 239 67.38 -14.64 25.47
CA GLU A 239 67.80 -15.12 26.79
C GLU A 239 67.23 -16.51 27.10
N MET A 240 65.96 -16.77 26.75
CA MET A 240 65.33 -18.08 26.93
C MET A 240 66.01 -19.18 26.09
N LEU A 241 66.50 -18.84 24.89
CA LEU A 241 67.27 -19.76 24.04
C LEU A 241 68.58 -20.25 24.70
N LYS A 242 69.10 -19.53 25.70
CA LYS A 242 70.28 -19.95 26.46
C LYS A 242 69.96 -20.98 27.56
N THR A 243 68.67 -21.20 27.84
CA THR A 243 68.19 -22.17 28.84
C THR A 243 67.87 -23.51 28.19
N GLU A 244 67.89 -24.61 28.96
CA GLU A 244 67.50 -25.94 28.46
C GLU A 244 66.00 -26.04 28.10
N GLU A 245 65.16 -25.15 28.64
CA GLU A 245 63.72 -25.10 28.39
C GLU A 245 63.36 -24.44 27.06
N GLY A 246 64.28 -23.63 26.49
CA GLY A 246 64.08 -22.88 25.25
C GLY A 246 62.99 -21.82 25.35
N ILE A 247 62.58 -21.26 24.20
CA ILE A 247 61.52 -20.24 24.14
C ILE A 247 60.18 -20.89 24.52
N ASP A 248 59.47 -20.30 25.48
CA ASP A 248 58.17 -20.77 25.92
C ASP A 248 57.06 -20.47 24.88
N PRO A 249 55.94 -21.21 24.88
CA PRO A 249 54.86 -21.01 23.90
C PRO A 249 54.27 -19.61 23.89
N ARG A 250 54.14 -18.95 25.04
CA ARG A 250 53.52 -17.64 25.17
C ARG A 250 54.36 -16.57 24.48
N THR A 251 55.68 -16.63 24.63
CA THR A 251 56.60 -15.73 23.90
C THR A 251 56.49 -15.92 22.39
N LYS A 252 56.33 -17.16 21.89
CA LYS A 252 56.17 -17.43 20.44
C LYS A 252 54.90 -16.80 19.87
N VAL A 253 53.75 -16.97 20.52
CA VAL A 253 52.48 -16.42 20.01
C VAL A 253 52.43 -14.89 20.07
N TYR A 254 53.08 -14.28 21.07
CA TYR A 254 53.21 -12.82 21.13
C TYR A 254 54.17 -12.25 20.09
N LEU A 255 55.31 -12.92 19.83
CA LEU A 255 56.17 -12.56 18.70
C LEU A 255 55.39 -12.60 17.38
N GLY A 256 54.61 -13.66 17.15
CA GLY A 256 53.71 -13.75 16.00
C GLY A 256 52.70 -12.59 15.95
N THR A 257 52.02 -12.31 17.06
CA THR A 257 50.99 -11.24 17.15
C THR A 257 51.57 -9.84 16.93
N GLU A 258 52.75 -9.54 17.49
CA GLU A 258 53.42 -8.25 17.28
C GLU A 258 53.91 -8.10 15.83
N LEU A 259 54.39 -9.19 15.20
CA LEU A 259 54.77 -9.17 13.79
C LEU A 259 53.55 -8.97 12.86
N MET A 260 52.40 -9.57 13.21
CA MET A 260 51.12 -9.34 12.50
C MET A 260 50.72 -7.87 12.53
N ALA A 261 50.81 -7.22 13.70
CA ALA A 261 50.47 -5.80 13.86
C ALA A 261 51.37 -4.85 13.04
N ARG A 262 52.48 -5.35 12.49
CA ARG A 262 53.45 -4.61 11.65
C ARG A 262 53.48 -5.15 10.21
N GLU A 263 52.50 -5.96 9.82
CA GLU A 263 52.38 -6.57 8.49
C GLU A 263 53.60 -7.42 8.06
N ARG A 264 54.40 -7.91 9.02
CA ARG A 264 55.55 -8.79 8.78
C ARG A 264 55.09 -10.25 8.72
N PHE A 265 54.18 -10.55 7.79
CA PHE A 265 53.42 -11.80 7.73
C PHE A 265 54.28 -13.07 7.60
N ALA A 266 55.36 -13.02 6.82
CA ALA A 266 56.27 -14.17 6.64
C ALA A 266 57.01 -14.55 7.94
N GLU A 267 57.38 -13.56 8.75
CA GLU A 267 58.02 -13.79 10.04
C GLU A 267 56.99 -14.21 11.10
N ALA A 268 55.78 -13.63 11.05
CA ALA A 268 54.67 -14.04 11.90
C ALA A 268 54.30 -15.52 11.65
N GLU A 269 54.24 -15.95 10.38
CA GLU A 269 54.00 -17.35 9.99
C GLU A 269 54.98 -18.29 10.69
N HIS A 270 56.27 -17.95 10.71
CA HIS A 270 57.29 -18.76 11.37
C HIS A 270 56.95 -18.98 12.85
N TRP A 271 56.71 -17.90 13.60
CA TRP A 271 56.46 -18.00 15.04
C TRP A 271 55.11 -18.66 15.38
N LEU A 272 54.06 -18.37 14.62
CA LEU A 272 52.73 -18.95 14.83
C LEU A 272 52.73 -20.46 14.52
N LYS A 273 53.42 -20.91 13.47
CA LYS A 273 53.60 -22.35 13.21
C LYS A 273 54.39 -23.04 14.32
N GLN A 274 55.48 -22.42 14.79
CA GLN A 274 56.26 -22.96 15.90
C GLN A 274 55.44 -23.05 17.20
N TYR A 275 54.52 -22.12 17.44
CA TYR A 275 53.58 -22.19 18.57
C TYR A 275 52.60 -23.36 18.41
N LEU A 276 51.94 -23.49 17.24
CA LEU A 276 50.96 -24.54 16.99
C LEU A 276 51.56 -25.97 17.00
N MET A 277 52.85 -26.09 16.70
CA MET A 277 53.60 -27.35 16.76
C MET A 277 54.18 -27.65 18.15
N ASP A 278 54.19 -26.70 19.07
CA ASP A 278 54.77 -26.89 20.41
C ASP A 278 53.82 -27.73 21.28
N PRO A 279 54.22 -28.91 21.78
CA PRO A 279 53.37 -29.75 22.63
C PRO A 279 53.05 -29.10 23.99
N ARG A 280 53.73 -28.01 24.36
CA ARG A 280 53.45 -27.22 25.57
C ARG A 280 52.38 -26.13 25.32
N SER A 281 51.96 -25.90 24.08
CA SER A 281 50.85 -24.99 23.78
C SER A 281 49.53 -25.56 24.32
N THR A 282 48.65 -24.69 24.83
CA THR A 282 47.43 -25.11 25.53
C THR A 282 46.26 -25.25 24.55
N PRO A 283 45.62 -26.44 24.43
CA PRO A 283 44.41 -26.60 23.63
C PRO A 283 43.29 -25.64 24.01
N GLY A 284 42.53 -25.15 23.02
CA GLY A 284 41.40 -24.23 23.22
C GLY A 284 41.64 -22.83 22.63
N ASP A 285 41.13 -21.80 23.32
CA ASP A 285 41.06 -20.40 22.84
C ASP A 285 42.34 -19.90 22.15
N GLU A 286 43.50 -20.04 22.81
CA GLU A 286 44.78 -19.45 22.34
C GLU A 286 45.28 -20.13 21.07
N ARG A 287 45.09 -21.46 20.94
CA ARG A 287 45.45 -22.21 19.74
C ARG A 287 44.51 -21.93 18.57
N SER A 288 43.20 -21.85 18.81
CA SER A 288 42.22 -21.46 17.79
C SER A 288 42.51 -20.05 17.25
N GLN A 289 42.78 -19.08 18.13
CA GLN A 289 43.15 -17.73 17.73
C GLN A 289 44.52 -17.66 17.03
N ALA A 290 45.53 -18.40 17.50
CA ALA A 290 46.83 -18.44 16.84
C ALA A 290 46.74 -19.04 15.43
N ALA A 291 45.91 -20.08 15.25
CA ALA A 291 45.60 -20.64 13.93
C ALA A 291 44.88 -19.64 13.04
N HIS A 292 43.89 -18.90 13.57
CA HIS A 292 43.23 -17.83 12.81
C HIS A 292 44.22 -16.74 12.38
N LYS A 293 45.08 -16.27 13.30
CA LYS A 293 46.14 -15.29 12.99
C LYS A 293 47.10 -15.81 11.90
N LEU A 294 47.44 -17.10 11.94
CA LEU A 294 48.24 -17.73 10.89
C LEU A 294 47.48 -17.75 9.56
N ALA A 295 46.20 -18.09 9.57
CA ALA A 295 45.35 -18.05 8.38
C ALA A 295 45.23 -16.63 7.80
N VAL A 296 45.08 -15.59 8.65
CA VAL A 296 45.10 -14.18 8.23
C VAL A 296 46.44 -13.83 7.57
N ALA A 297 47.57 -14.23 8.16
CA ALA A 297 48.90 -14.02 7.58
C ALA A 297 49.02 -14.68 6.19
N LEU A 298 48.54 -15.92 6.07
CA LEU A 298 48.54 -16.68 4.81
C LEU A 298 47.64 -16.00 3.75
N ARG A 299 46.45 -15.54 4.12
CA ARG A 299 45.58 -14.78 3.21
C ARG A 299 46.25 -13.49 2.74
N ALA A 300 46.89 -12.73 3.64
CA ALA A 300 47.62 -11.51 3.29
C ALA A 300 48.80 -11.77 2.33
N MET A 301 49.37 -12.99 2.35
CA MET A 301 50.41 -13.44 1.41
C MET A 301 49.85 -14.09 0.13
N GLY A 302 48.53 -14.07 -0.09
CA GLY A 302 47.89 -14.66 -1.27
C GLY A 302 47.83 -16.20 -1.27
N ARG A 303 47.87 -16.83 -0.09
CA ARG A 303 47.87 -18.29 0.11
C ARG A 303 46.53 -18.76 0.69
N GLN A 304 45.43 -18.54 -0.03
CA GLN A 304 44.06 -18.76 0.47
C GLN A 304 43.78 -20.23 0.79
N LEU A 305 44.25 -21.17 -0.04
CA LEU A 305 44.03 -22.61 0.19
C LEU A 305 44.73 -23.09 1.48
N GLU A 306 45.95 -22.64 1.73
CA GLU A 306 46.67 -22.97 2.97
C GLU A 306 46.01 -22.33 4.20
N ALA A 307 45.47 -21.12 4.05
CA ALA A 307 44.69 -20.48 5.11
C ALA A 307 43.45 -21.33 5.45
N ILE A 308 42.71 -21.81 4.43
CA ILE A 308 41.55 -22.69 4.61
C ILE A 308 41.95 -23.98 5.33
N ASP A 309 43.06 -24.60 4.95
CA ASP A 309 43.57 -25.81 5.61
C ASP A 309 43.86 -25.54 7.11
N VAL A 310 44.51 -24.42 7.43
CA VAL A 310 44.80 -24.03 8.82
C VAL A 310 43.51 -23.82 9.62
N GLU A 311 42.52 -23.11 9.06
CA GLU A 311 41.23 -22.91 9.72
C GLU A 311 40.51 -24.24 9.96
N PHE A 312 40.50 -25.16 8.99
CA PHE A 312 39.90 -26.48 9.15
C PHE A 312 40.62 -27.35 10.19
N GLU A 313 41.95 -27.34 10.23
CA GLU A 313 42.70 -28.03 11.28
C GLU A 313 42.37 -27.47 12.67
N ALA A 314 42.20 -26.15 12.81
CA ALA A 314 41.78 -25.53 14.06
C ALA A 314 40.37 -26.00 14.48
N LEU A 315 39.44 -26.10 13.53
CA LEU A 315 38.07 -26.56 13.79
C LEU A 315 37.98 -28.03 14.25
N LYS A 316 39.00 -28.86 14.02
CA LYS A 316 39.05 -30.22 14.58
C LYS A 316 39.28 -30.22 16.08
N GLU A 317 40.01 -29.23 16.58
CA GLU A 317 40.26 -29.05 18.02
C GLU A 317 39.07 -28.34 18.68
N ARG A 318 38.51 -27.34 18.00
CA ARG A 318 37.41 -26.52 18.49
C ARG A 318 36.56 -25.97 17.36
N ASP A 319 35.32 -26.43 17.23
CA ASP A 319 34.46 -26.15 16.08
C ASP A 319 33.50 -24.95 16.27
N ASP A 320 33.57 -24.27 17.42
CA ASP A 320 32.76 -23.10 17.80
C ASP A 320 33.60 -21.80 17.90
N TRP A 321 34.88 -21.80 17.51
CA TRP A 321 35.68 -20.57 17.54
C TRP A 321 35.32 -19.64 16.37
N LEU A 322 34.70 -18.50 16.69
CA LEU A 322 34.04 -17.64 15.73
C LEU A 322 35.01 -16.99 14.73
N GLU A 323 36.22 -16.60 15.16
CA GLU A 323 37.24 -16.06 14.26
C GLU A 323 37.57 -17.05 13.13
N ASN A 324 37.68 -18.36 13.42
CA ASN A 324 37.98 -19.37 12.41
C ASN A 324 36.81 -19.53 11.41
N LEU A 325 35.55 -19.48 11.90
CA LEU A 325 34.36 -19.55 11.04
C LEU A 325 34.24 -18.34 10.11
N VAL A 326 34.49 -17.14 10.63
CA VAL A 326 34.53 -15.89 9.84
C VAL A 326 35.69 -15.93 8.85
N GLY A 327 36.85 -16.43 9.27
CA GLY A 327 38.03 -16.62 8.43
C GLY A 327 37.78 -17.55 7.25
N LEU A 328 37.02 -18.63 7.41
CA LEU A 328 36.58 -19.50 6.32
C LEU A 328 35.66 -18.78 5.34
N ALA A 329 34.65 -18.06 5.84
CA ALA A 329 33.74 -17.29 4.98
C ALA A 329 34.51 -16.26 4.13
N ASP A 330 35.49 -15.58 4.73
CA ASP A 330 36.32 -14.60 4.05
C ASP A 330 37.30 -15.26 3.05
N ALA A 331 37.95 -16.36 3.43
CA ALA A 331 38.84 -17.10 2.54
C ALA A 331 38.13 -17.68 1.30
N PHE A 332 36.91 -18.21 1.46
CA PHE A 332 36.10 -18.68 0.32
C PHE A 332 35.61 -17.53 -0.56
N ALA A 333 35.42 -16.32 0.00
CA ALA A 333 35.02 -15.15 -0.78
C ALA A 333 36.14 -14.70 -1.72
N GLU A 334 37.40 -14.75 -1.27
CA GLU A 334 38.58 -14.50 -2.12
C GLU A 334 38.70 -15.51 -3.27
N LEU A 335 38.19 -16.73 -3.09
CA LEU A 335 38.10 -17.78 -4.13
C LEU A 335 36.82 -17.68 -4.98
N GLN A 336 35.93 -16.73 -4.70
CA GLN A 336 34.60 -16.57 -5.33
C GLN A 336 33.70 -17.81 -5.22
N ASP A 337 33.87 -18.62 -4.16
CA ASP A 337 33.05 -19.81 -3.89
C ASP A 337 31.81 -19.44 -3.05
N TRP A 338 30.88 -18.73 -3.68
CA TRP A 338 29.72 -18.13 -3.02
C TRP A 338 28.84 -19.12 -2.22
N PRO A 339 28.59 -20.37 -2.68
CA PRO A 339 27.86 -21.34 -1.86
C PRO A 339 28.56 -21.66 -0.53
N ARG A 340 29.90 -21.79 -0.52
CA ARG A 340 30.67 -22.02 0.71
C ARG A 340 30.75 -20.76 1.57
N VAL A 341 30.85 -19.58 0.97
CA VAL A 341 30.74 -18.30 1.70
C VAL A 341 29.42 -18.25 2.47
N ALA A 342 28.29 -18.52 1.80
CA ALA A 342 26.98 -18.49 2.44
C ALA A 342 26.87 -19.49 3.59
N HIS A 343 27.42 -20.70 3.43
CA HIS A 343 27.43 -21.73 4.47
C HIS A 343 28.18 -21.28 5.73
N TRP A 344 29.45 -20.86 5.58
CA TRP A 344 30.29 -20.48 6.72
C TRP A 344 29.87 -19.17 7.36
N ALA A 345 29.41 -18.20 6.55
CA ALA A 345 28.89 -16.94 7.05
C ALA A 345 27.62 -17.13 7.90
N ARG A 346 26.68 -18.00 7.48
CA ARG A 346 25.49 -18.35 8.31
C ARG A 346 25.90 -19.00 9.62
N ARG A 347 26.79 -20.00 9.55
CA ARG A 347 27.31 -20.66 10.75
C ARG A 347 27.98 -19.67 11.71
N ALA A 348 28.75 -18.71 11.19
CA ALA A 348 29.34 -17.65 11.99
C ALA A 348 28.28 -16.75 12.63
N ILE A 349 27.24 -16.33 11.91
CA ILE A 349 26.13 -15.51 12.45
C ILE A 349 25.37 -16.24 13.56
N GLU A 350 25.19 -17.55 13.43
CA GLU A 350 24.50 -18.41 14.40
C GLU A 350 25.36 -18.75 15.63
N THR A 351 26.68 -18.56 15.55
CA THR A 351 27.62 -18.88 16.63
C THR A 351 27.79 -17.67 17.56
N PRO A 352 27.54 -17.82 18.88
CA PRO A 352 27.77 -16.74 19.85
C PRO A 352 29.23 -16.29 19.86
N VAL A 353 29.45 -14.99 20.09
CA VAL A 353 30.81 -14.45 20.30
C VAL A 353 31.45 -15.16 21.49
N ASN A 354 32.64 -15.73 21.30
CA ASN A 354 33.31 -16.53 22.32
C ASN A 354 33.60 -15.68 23.59
N GLU A 355 33.21 -16.21 24.76
CA GLU A 355 33.60 -15.61 26.04
C GLU A 355 35.05 -15.94 26.37
N THR A 356 35.95 -14.99 26.12
CA THR A 356 37.38 -15.17 26.32
C THR A 356 38.03 -13.95 26.96
N ILE A 357 39.27 -14.11 27.43
CA ILE A 357 40.16 -13.02 27.86
C ILE A 357 41.08 -12.54 26.74
N LEU A 358 41.13 -13.27 25.62
CA LEU A 358 41.96 -12.94 24.47
C LEU A 358 41.45 -11.71 23.72
N ILE A 359 42.30 -11.22 22.82
CA ILE A 359 41.99 -10.08 21.95
C ILE A 359 40.94 -10.52 20.93
N LEU A 360 39.85 -9.79 20.80
CA LEU A 360 38.84 -9.97 19.76
C LEU A 360 38.64 -8.66 18.98
N ASN A 361 38.24 -8.79 17.72
CA ASN A 361 37.75 -7.70 16.89
C ASN A 361 36.22 -7.80 16.74
N PRO A 362 35.42 -7.07 17.54
CA PRO A 362 33.95 -7.17 17.51
C PRO A 362 33.35 -6.88 16.14
N ILE A 363 33.92 -5.92 15.39
CA ILE A 363 33.43 -5.56 14.07
C ILE A 363 33.64 -6.71 13.10
N GLU A 364 34.83 -7.30 13.04
CA GLU A 364 35.09 -8.47 12.19
C GLU A 364 34.11 -9.62 12.48
N LEU A 365 33.86 -9.92 13.75
CA LEU A 365 33.00 -11.04 14.15
C LEU A 365 31.51 -10.81 13.85
N THR A 366 31.07 -9.56 13.77
CA THR A 366 29.64 -9.22 13.65
C THR A 366 29.27 -8.68 12.26
N PHE A 367 30.09 -7.79 11.69
CA PHE A 367 29.87 -7.17 10.39
C PHE A 367 30.24 -8.12 9.25
N LEU A 368 31.47 -8.64 9.26
CA LEU A 368 32.04 -9.34 8.12
C LEU A 368 31.20 -10.54 7.66
N PRO A 369 30.73 -11.46 8.54
CA PRO A 369 29.92 -12.58 8.08
C PRO A 369 28.57 -12.14 7.48
N ARG A 370 27.92 -11.10 8.03
CA ARG A 370 26.67 -10.55 7.45
C ARG A 370 26.91 -9.93 6.07
N TYR A 371 27.98 -9.16 5.95
CA TYR A 371 28.39 -8.56 4.69
C TYR A 371 28.70 -9.63 3.64
N ARG A 372 29.52 -10.63 3.98
CA ARG A 372 29.85 -11.75 3.07
C ARG A 372 28.64 -12.59 2.69
N LEU A 373 27.71 -12.84 3.63
CA LEU A 373 26.46 -13.53 3.34
C LEU A 373 25.60 -12.73 2.35
N SER A 374 25.51 -11.41 2.53
CA SER A 374 24.76 -10.55 1.60
C SER A 374 25.33 -10.63 0.18
N GLN A 375 26.66 -10.59 0.03
CA GLN A 375 27.34 -10.73 -1.26
C GLN A 375 27.08 -12.10 -1.90
N ALA A 376 27.21 -13.19 -1.14
CA ALA A 376 26.98 -14.53 -1.65
C ALA A 376 25.53 -14.71 -2.15
N LEU A 377 24.56 -14.24 -1.36
CA LEU A 377 23.14 -14.32 -1.71
C LEU A 377 22.79 -13.46 -2.94
N ALA A 378 23.42 -12.29 -3.08
CA ALA A 378 23.27 -11.44 -4.26
C ALA A 378 23.68 -12.18 -5.54
N VAL A 379 24.87 -12.79 -5.52
CA VAL A 379 25.40 -13.55 -6.67
C VAL A 379 24.53 -14.77 -6.98
N MET A 380 23.92 -15.38 -5.95
CA MET A 380 23.00 -16.50 -6.09
C MET A 380 21.57 -16.09 -6.52
N GLY A 381 21.30 -14.79 -6.74
CA GLY A 381 19.99 -14.29 -7.15
C GLY A 381 18.93 -14.23 -6.05
N GLN A 382 19.33 -14.38 -4.78
CA GLN A 382 18.44 -14.34 -3.62
C GLN A 382 18.36 -12.91 -3.06
N TRP A 383 17.71 -12.01 -3.81
CA TRP A 383 17.74 -10.56 -3.58
C TRP A 383 17.14 -10.11 -2.25
N ASP A 384 16.00 -10.66 -1.85
CA ASP A 384 15.31 -10.24 -0.61
C ASP A 384 16.12 -10.62 0.63
N GLU A 385 16.66 -11.84 0.65
CA GLU A 385 17.48 -12.29 1.77
C GLU A 385 18.83 -11.58 1.79
N SER A 386 19.45 -11.37 0.63
CA SER A 386 20.66 -10.56 0.50
C SER A 386 20.47 -9.15 1.07
N TRP A 387 19.35 -8.49 0.73
CA TRP A 387 19.03 -7.15 1.20
C TRP A 387 18.90 -7.08 2.73
N LYS A 388 18.21 -8.05 3.33
CA LYS A 388 18.09 -8.16 4.79
C LYS A 388 19.47 -8.18 5.45
N TRP A 389 20.36 -9.06 5.01
CA TRP A 389 21.70 -9.19 5.60
C TRP A 389 22.58 -7.98 5.34
N LEU A 390 22.42 -7.33 4.18
CA LEU A 390 23.11 -6.06 3.89
C LEU A 390 22.63 -4.93 4.81
N GLN A 391 21.33 -4.85 5.12
CA GLN A 391 20.79 -3.90 6.08
C GLN A 391 21.29 -4.15 7.50
N GLU A 392 21.38 -5.41 7.93
CA GLU A 392 21.97 -5.75 9.22
C GLU A 392 23.46 -5.39 9.28
N ALA A 393 24.23 -5.66 8.22
CA ALA A 393 25.62 -5.23 8.13
C ALA A 393 25.75 -3.69 8.16
N ALA A 394 24.86 -2.98 7.47
CA ALA A 394 24.83 -1.52 7.47
C ALA A 394 24.43 -0.92 8.82
N ALA A 395 23.60 -1.59 9.62
CA ALA A 395 23.29 -1.16 10.97
C ALA A 395 24.51 -1.22 11.90
N ILE A 396 25.46 -2.12 11.64
CA ILE A 396 26.71 -2.26 12.41
C ILE A 396 27.73 -1.19 11.97
N MET A 397 27.87 -0.96 10.66
CA MET A 397 28.82 0.03 10.11
C MET A 397 28.15 0.99 9.11
N PRO A 398 27.28 1.92 9.58
CA PRO A 398 26.47 2.76 8.69
C PRO A 398 27.27 3.83 7.94
N ASN A 399 28.42 4.24 8.48
CA ASN A 399 29.24 5.32 7.95
C ASN A 399 30.42 4.84 7.09
N HIS A 400 30.55 3.52 6.90
CA HIS A 400 31.68 2.97 6.16
C HIS A 400 31.43 3.10 4.63
N PRO A 401 32.34 3.74 3.85
CA PRO A 401 32.12 4.03 2.42
C PRO A 401 31.74 2.79 1.60
N MET A 402 32.46 1.68 1.78
CA MET A 402 32.16 0.40 1.11
C MET A 402 30.71 -0.08 1.31
N VAL A 403 30.15 0.12 2.50
CA VAL A 403 28.78 -0.28 2.83
C VAL A 403 27.78 0.62 2.11
N GLN A 404 28.00 1.94 2.16
CA GLN A 404 27.13 2.91 1.49
C GLN A 404 27.09 2.71 -0.03
N GLU A 405 28.27 2.48 -0.63
CA GLU A 405 28.39 2.17 -2.06
C GLU A 405 27.65 0.87 -2.41
N THR A 406 27.82 -0.19 -1.60
CA THR A 406 27.15 -1.48 -1.84
C THR A 406 25.63 -1.37 -1.68
N VAL A 407 25.14 -0.68 -0.66
CA VAL A 407 23.70 -0.43 -0.44
C VAL A 407 23.10 0.33 -1.63
N SER A 408 23.78 1.37 -2.11
CA SER A 408 23.34 2.15 -3.27
C SER A 408 23.30 1.32 -4.56
N ALA A 409 24.40 0.64 -4.88
CA ALA A 409 24.52 -0.18 -6.08
C ALA A 409 23.50 -1.33 -6.08
N PHE A 410 23.34 -2.00 -4.94
CA PHE A 410 22.39 -3.11 -4.79
C PHE A 410 20.94 -2.64 -4.85
N GLY A 411 20.60 -1.53 -4.18
CA GLY A 411 19.27 -0.95 -4.23
C GLY A 411 18.85 -0.61 -5.65
N ARG A 412 19.76 -0.06 -6.46
CA ARG A 412 19.54 0.18 -7.89
C ARG A 412 19.32 -1.11 -8.68
N ALA A 413 20.21 -2.10 -8.54
CA ALA A 413 20.11 -3.36 -9.27
C ALA A 413 18.80 -4.12 -8.97
N ARG A 414 18.34 -4.08 -7.71
CA ARG A 414 17.07 -4.66 -7.28
C ARG A 414 15.87 -3.96 -7.93
N LEU A 415 15.83 -2.63 -7.87
CA LEU A 415 14.75 -1.84 -8.50
C LEU A 415 14.68 -2.09 -10.01
N GLU A 416 15.82 -2.15 -10.69
CA GLU A 416 15.86 -2.47 -12.12
C GLU A 416 15.32 -3.88 -12.40
N ALA A 417 15.67 -4.89 -11.59
CA ALA A 417 15.16 -6.26 -11.74
C ALA A 417 13.64 -6.36 -11.48
N GLU A 418 13.14 -5.70 -10.44
CA GLU A 418 11.70 -5.63 -10.13
C GLU A 418 10.93 -4.93 -11.27
N ALA A 419 11.46 -3.81 -11.78
CA ALA A 419 10.87 -3.08 -12.90
C ALA A 419 10.83 -3.92 -14.18
N SER A 420 11.91 -4.63 -14.51
CA SER A 420 11.94 -5.56 -15.66
C SER A 420 10.88 -6.66 -15.52
N LYS A 421 10.77 -7.28 -14.34
CA LYS A 421 9.76 -8.32 -14.08
C LYS A 421 8.34 -7.77 -14.20
N ALA A 422 8.06 -6.60 -13.63
CA ALA A 422 6.76 -5.96 -13.71
C ALA A 422 6.37 -5.65 -15.17
N LEU A 423 7.28 -5.07 -15.95
CA LEU A 423 7.04 -4.73 -17.34
C LEU A 423 6.75 -5.96 -18.20
N LEU A 424 7.54 -7.02 -18.05
CA LEU A 424 7.33 -8.30 -18.74
C LEU A 424 6.00 -8.95 -18.37
N THR A 425 5.59 -8.84 -17.10
CA THR A 425 4.31 -9.36 -16.61
C THR A 425 3.14 -8.58 -17.21
N LEU A 426 3.20 -7.25 -17.23
CA LEU A 426 2.17 -6.40 -17.83
C LEU A 426 2.02 -6.65 -19.33
N ARG A 427 3.15 -6.80 -20.04
CA ARG A 427 3.17 -7.19 -21.46
C ARG A 427 2.42 -8.51 -21.69
N GLU A 428 2.72 -9.53 -20.88
CA GLU A 428 2.08 -10.85 -20.99
C GLU A 428 0.58 -10.77 -20.72
N ILE A 429 0.15 -9.99 -19.73
CA ILE A 429 -1.27 -9.74 -19.47
C ILE A 429 -1.91 -9.07 -20.69
N ALA A 430 -1.35 -7.97 -21.19
CA ALA A 430 -1.90 -7.26 -22.34
C ALA A 430 -2.05 -8.17 -23.58
N ILE A 431 -1.07 -9.03 -23.88
CA ILE A 431 -1.18 -9.99 -24.99
C ILE A 431 -2.30 -11.01 -24.74
N ARG A 432 -2.42 -11.56 -23.52
CA ARG A 432 -3.47 -12.54 -23.17
C ARG A 432 -4.88 -11.98 -23.23
N PHE A 433 -5.03 -10.67 -23.02
CA PHE A 433 -6.30 -9.97 -23.13
C PHE A 433 -6.46 -9.23 -24.46
N ASP A 434 -5.69 -9.64 -25.49
CA ASP A 434 -5.82 -9.17 -26.88
C ASP A 434 -5.55 -7.66 -27.09
N GLU A 435 -4.76 -7.08 -26.20
CA GLU A 435 -4.33 -5.68 -26.22
C GLU A 435 -2.93 -5.54 -26.83
N ASN A 436 -2.71 -6.13 -28.01
CA ASN A 436 -1.39 -6.23 -28.64
C ASN A 436 -0.70 -4.87 -28.84
N LEU A 437 -1.46 -3.82 -29.17
CA LEU A 437 -0.91 -2.47 -29.31
C LEU A 437 -0.49 -1.86 -27.97
N LYS A 438 -1.23 -2.12 -26.88
CA LYS A 438 -0.82 -1.71 -25.52
C LYS A 438 0.44 -2.46 -25.08
N ALA A 439 0.52 -3.77 -25.35
CA ALA A 439 1.72 -4.56 -25.08
C ALA A 439 2.95 -3.99 -25.82
N PHE A 440 2.79 -3.62 -27.09
CA PHE A 440 3.86 -3.01 -27.88
C PHE A 440 4.28 -1.66 -27.28
N ASN A 441 3.32 -0.79 -26.98
CA ASN A 441 3.58 0.53 -26.41
C ASN A 441 4.27 0.43 -25.03
N LEU A 442 3.92 -0.53 -24.18
CA LEU A 442 4.61 -0.78 -22.92
C LEU A 442 6.10 -1.09 -23.17
N MET A 443 6.41 -1.90 -24.18
CA MET A 443 7.79 -2.29 -24.46
C MET A 443 8.63 -1.22 -25.16
N GLU A 444 8.01 -0.40 -26.02
CA GLU A 444 8.67 0.75 -26.64
C GLU A 444 8.97 1.85 -25.60
N ASN A 445 8.08 2.02 -24.62
CA ASN A 445 8.24 3.01 -23.54
C ASN A 445 8.95 2.46 -22.30
N ALA A 446 9.70 1.35 -22.44
CA ALA A 446 10.51 0.82 -21.34
C ALA A 446 11.51 1.89 -20.84
N PRO A 447 11.62 2.14 -19.52
CA PRO A 447 12.56 3.11 -18.99
C PRO A 447 14.01 2.82 -19.40
N TYR A 448 14.80 3.85 -19.71
CA TYR A 448 16.16 3.69 -20.25
C TYR A 448 17.09 2.82 -19.38
N ILE A 449 16.85 2.78 -18.06
CA ILE A 449 17.61 1.97 -17.09
C ILE A 449 17.44 0.47 -17.28
N ILE A 450 16.34 0.03 -17.91
CA ILE A 450 16.05 -1.39 -18.18
C ILE A 450 15.85 -1.68 -19.67
N ALA A 451 15.71 -0.65 -20.51
CA ALA A 451 15.33 -0.75 -21.92
C ALA A 451 16.27 -1.63 -22.76
N GLU A 452 17.55 -1.67 -22.40
CA GLU A 452 18.60 -2.41 -23.11
C GLU A 452 18.91 -3.77 -22.46
N ARG A 453 18.16 -4.18 -21.44
CA ARG A 453 18.33 -5.51 -20.85
C ARG A 453 17.92 -6.58 -21.87
N PRO A 454 18.68 -7.68 -22.02
CA PRO A 454 18.44 -8.68 -23.07
C PRO A 454 17.01 -9.21 -23.12
N GLU A 455 16.41 -9.47 -21.95
CA GLU A 455 15.03 -9.93 -21.81
C GLU A 455 13.99 -8.90 -22.27
N ILE A 456 14.26 -7.60 -22.06
CA ILE A 456 13.40 -6.50 -22.49
C ILE A 456 13.51 -6.29 -24.00
N VAL A 457 14.73 -6.33 -24.55
CA VAL A 457 14.97 -6.22 -26.00
C VAL A 457 14.31 -7.38 -26.75
N ALA A 458 14.46 -8.61 -26.26
CA ALA A 458 13.81 -9.78 -26.84
C ALA A 458 12.28 -9.67 -26.78
N ALA A 459 11.72 -9.26 -25.64
CA ALA A 459 10.28 -9.07 -25.49
C ALA A 459 9.75 -7.95 -26.39
N ARG A 460 10.48 -6.83 -26.55
CA ARG A 460 10.12 -5.74 -27.47
C ARG A 460 10.06 -6.23 -28.91
N ALA A 461 11.08 -6.95 -29.37
CA ALA A 461 11.11 -7.53 -30.72
C ALA A 461 9.92 -8.47 -30.97
N ALA A 462 9.66 -9.41 -30.04
CA ALA A 462 8.54 -10.34 -30.15
C ALA A 462 7.16 -9.64 -30.17
N THR A 463 7.00 -8.55 -29.41
CA THR A 463 5.73 -7.81 -29.39
C THR A 463 5.54 -6.99 -30.64
N LYS A 464 6.62 -6.42 -31.19
CA LYS A 464 6.59 -5.69 -32.45
C LYS A 464 6.07 -6.57 -33.58
N GLU A 465 6.45 -7.85 -33.61
CA GLU A 465 5.95 -8.79 -34.61
C GLU A 465 4.43 -8.99 -34.57
N ASN A 466 3.80 -8.89 -33.39
CA ASN A 466 2.35 -9.03 -33.24
C ASN A 466 1.55 -7.85 -33.80
N VAL A 467 2.20 -6.70 -34.00
CA VAL A 467 1.54 -5.46 -34.48
C VAL A 467 2.17 -4.92 -35.76
N LEU A 468 3.03 -5.70 -36.43
CA LEU A 468 3.74 -5.29 -37.64
C LEU A 468 2.79 -4.78 -38.73
N HIS A 469 1.65 -5.45 -38.89
CA HIS A 469 0.60 -5.07 -39.84
C HIS A 469 0.00 -3.70 -39.53
N ALA A 470 -0.05 -3.27 -38.26
CA ALA A 470 -0.55 -1.94 -37.89
C ALA A 470 0.47 -0.81 -38.05
N LEU A 471 1.77 -1.13 -37.96
CA LEU A 471 2.83 -0.12 -37.94
C LEU A 471 3.26 0.36 -39.32
N ARG A 472 2.88 -0.34 -40.40
CA ARG A 472 3.31 -0.05 -41.77
C ARG A 472 2.15 -0.26 -42.75
N PRO A 473 1.74 0.76 -43.54
CA PRO A 473 0.66 0.62 -44.52
C PRO A 473 0.87 -0.54 -45.50
N GLU A 474 2.09 -0.74 -45.97
CA GLU A 474 2.41 -1.82 -46.93
C GLU A 474 2.24 -3.22 -46.29
N GLU A 475 2.57 -3.38 -45.01
CA GLU A 475 2.39 -4.65 -44.28
C GLU A 475 0.92 -4.86 -43.91
N TYR A 476 0.19 -3.79 -43.57
CA TYR A 476 -1.27 -3.82 -43.38
C TYR A 476 -1.96 -4.37 -44.63
N LYS A 477 -1.67 -3.73 -45.77
CA LYS A 477 -2.22 -4.10 -47.06
C LYS A 477 -1.86 -5.53 -47.41
N ARG A 478 -0.60 -5.92 -47.31
CA ARG A 478 -0.16 -7.31 -47.55
C ARG A 478 -0.91 -8.32 -46.68
N TRP A 479 -1.06 -8.03 -45.38
CA TRP A 479 -1.71 -8.93 -44.43
C TRP A 479 -3.20 -9.15 -44.75
N TYR A 480 -3.94 -8.09 -45.06
CA TYR A 480 -5.39 -8.17 -45.27
C TYR A 480 -5.83 -8.36 -46.73
N GLU A 481 -5.04 -7.91 -47.71
CA GLU A 481 -5.36 -8.02 -49.14
C GLU A 481 -5.10 -9.44 -49.70
N GLU A 482 -3.98 -10.06 -49.33
CA GLU A 482 -3.48 -11.29 -49.98
C GLU A 482 -3.83 -12.59 -49.23
N GLU A 483 -4.00 -12.56 -47.90
CA GLU A 483 -4.33 -13.77 -47.13
C GLU A 483 -5.84 -14.08 -47.23
N PRO A 484 -6.24 -15.29 -47.66
CA PRO A 484 -7.64 -15.67 -47.70
C PRO A 484 -8.17 -15.84 -46.27
N LYS A 485 -9.11 -14.99 -45.83
CA LYS A 485 -9.82 -15.18 -44.57
C LYS A 485 -10.99 -16.15 -44.78
N GLU A 486 -11.07 -17.20 -43.96
CA GLU A 486 -12.04 -18.31 -44.12
C GLU A 486 -13.51 -17.93 -43.83
N SER A 487 -13.81 -16.68 -43.46
CA SER A 487 -15.10 -16.21 -42.94
C SER A 487 -16.15 -15.84 -43.99
N THR A 488 -16.25 -16.60 -45.08
CA THR A 488 -17.22 -16.31 -46.15
C THR A 488 -18.56 -17.04 -45.91
N VAL A 489 -19.69 -16.40 -46.22
CA VAL A 489 -21.02 -16.98 -45.97
C VAL A 489 -21.41 -17.95 -47.12
N PRO A 490 -22.10 -19.08 -46.86
CA PRO A 490 -22.68 -19.89 -47.94
C PRO A 490 -23.76 -19.10 -48.70
N ASP A 491 -23.85 -19.22 -50.02
CA ASP A 491 -24.79 -18.41 -50.81
C ASP A 491 -26.26 -18.70 -50.45
N GLU A 492 -26.58 -19.93 -50.06
CA GLU A 492 -27.89 -20.32 -49.54
C GLU A 492 -28.28 -19.60 -48.23
N TRP A 493 -27.32 -19.08 -47.47
CA TRP A 493 -27.58 -18.36 -46.23
C TRP A 493 -27.84 -16.87 -46.47
N VAL A 494 -27.44 -16.31 -47.61
CA VAL A 494 -27.57 -14.86 -47.87
C VAL A 494 -29.01 -14.36 -47.67
N PRO A 495 -30.08 -15.01 -48.18
CA PRO A 495 -31.45 -14.55 -47.95
C PRO A 495 -31.93 -14.69 -46.50
N ILE A 496 -31.31 -15.57 -45.72
CA ILE A 496 -31.64 -15.88 -44.32
C ILE A 496 -30.52 -15.49 -43.35
N ALA A 497 -29.66 -14.54 -43.74
CA ALA A 497 -28.44 -14.24 -42.98
C ALA A 497 -28.77 -13.78 -41.55
N GLY A 498 -29.91 -13.10 -41.34
CA GLY A 498 -30.41 -12.71 -40.02
C GLY A 498 -30.69 -13.85 -39.04
N ASP A 499 -30.92 -15.07 -39.53
CA ASP A 499 -31.11 -16.26 -38.67
C ASP A 499 -29.78 -16.79 -38.09
N HIS A 500 -28.65 -16.39 -38.70
CA HIS A 500 -27.32 -16.89 -38.37
C HIS A 500 -26.35 -15.78 -37.90
N ILE A 501 -26.60 -14.54 -38.31
CA ILE A 501 -25.75 -13.37 -38.08
C ILE A 501 -26.64 -12.25 -37.55
N GLU A 502 -26.69 -12.13 -36.23
CA GLU A 502 -27.58 -11.21 -35.50
C GLU A 502 -27.47 -9.74 -35.98
N ARG A 503 -26.25 -9.25 -36.23
CA ARG A 503 -26.01 -7.90 -36.78
C ARG A 503 -26.69 -7.63 -38.12
N ALA A 504 -26.94 -8.66 -38.94
CA ALA A 504 -27.69 -8.50 -40.18
C ALA A 504 -29.14 -8.05 -39.91
N LYS A 505 -29.75 -8.67 -38.89
CA LYS A 505 -31.10 -8.37 -38.45
C LYS A 505 -31.19 -6.96 -37.88
N LEU A 506 -30.21 -6.54 -37.07
CA LEU A 506 -30.14 -5.18 -36.51
C LEU A 506 -30.11 -4.11 -37.61
N VAL A 507 -29.29 -4.30 -38.66
CA VAL A 507 -29.26 -3.35 -39.79
C VAL A 507 -30.58 -3.33 -40.57
N LEU A 508 -31.22 -4.49 -40.77
CA LEU A 508 -32.52 -4.53 -41.44
C LEU A 508 -33.60 -3.79 -40.65
N GLU A 509 -33.63 -3.98 -39.32
CA GLU A 509 -34.54 -3.27 -38.42
C GLU A 509 -34.27 -1.76 -38.45
N LEU A 510 -33.00 -1.34 -38.47
CA LEU A 510 -32.61 0.05 -38.63
C LEU A 510 -33.05 0.63 -39.99
N CYS A 511 -32.93 -0.14 -41.08
CA CYS A 511 -33.41 0.28 -42.40
C CYS A 511 -34.93 0.49 -42.41
N GLN A 512 -35.68 -0.42 -41.79
CA GLN A 512 -37.14 -0.34 -41.68
C GLN A 512 -37.56 0.84 -40.81
N LYS A 513 -36.84 1.08 -39.69
CA LYS A 513 -37.03 2.25 -38.84
C LYS A 513 -36.83 3.54 -39.63
N PHE A 514 -35.69 3.67 -40.32
CA PHE A 514 -35.39 4.83 -41.17
C PHE A 514 -36.49 5.07 -42.22
N GLU A 515 -36.93 4.01 -42.90
CA GLU A 515 -37.99 4.10 -43.91
C GLU A 515 -39.32 4.58 -43.31
N ALA A 516 -39.66 4.12 -42.11
CA ALA A 516 -40.86 4.56 -41.39
C ALA A 516 -40.77 6.03 -40.96
N GLU A 517 -39.60 6.49 -40.51
CA GLU A 517 -39.38 7.85 -40.02
C GLU A 517 -39.30 8.89 -41.15
N HIS A 518 -38.59 8.56 -42.23
CA HIS A 518 -38.28 9.51 -43.31
C HIS A 518 -39.13 9.31 -44.57
N GLY A 519 -39.95 8.25 -44.63
CA GLY A 519 -40.82 7.95 -45.78
C GLY A 519 -40.07 7.59 -47.06
N ARG A 520 -38.80 7.20 -46.96
CA ARG A 520 -37.93 6.77 -48.07
C ARG A 520 -36.98 5.66 -47.62
N LYS A 521 -36.62 4.75 -48.53
CA LYS A 521 -35.60 3.74 -48.24
C LYS A 521 -34.23 4.39 -48.01
N PRO A 522 -33.48 3.97 -46.97
CA PRO A 522 -32.12 4.43 -46.76
C PRO A 522 -31.17 3.87 -47.83
N ARG A 523 -30.09 4.62 -48.10
CA ARG A 523 -28.92 4.11 -48.79
C ARG A 523 -27.87 3.67 -47.78
N VAL A 524 -27.43 2.43 -47.87
CA VAL A 524 -26.51 1.80 -46.91
C VAL A 524 -25.09 1.73 -47.50
N LEU A 525 -24.08 1.94 -46.66
CA LEU A 525 -22.67 1.65 -46.97
C LEU A 525 -22.10 0.69 -45.92
N ASP A 526 -21.46 -0.38 -46.38
CA ASP A 526 -20.79 -1.36 -45.52
C ASP A 526 -19.27 -1.30 -45.71
N LEU A 527 -18.55 -0.81 -44.69
CA LEU A 527 -17.10 -0.67 -44.66
C LEU A 527 -16.47 -1.91 -44.03
N GLY A 528 -15.77 -2.71 -44.83
CA GLY A 528 -15.32 -4.05 -44.45
C GLY A 528 -16.37 -5.11 -44.76
N CYS A 529 -17.02 -4.98 -45.93
CA CYS A 529 -18.22 -5.74 -46.28
C CYS A 529 -17.98 -7.23 -46.58
N ASN A 530 -16.73 -7.71 -46.53
CA ASN A 530 -16.34 -9.08 -46.80
C ASN A 530 -16.87 -9.52 -48.19
N ASP A 531 -17.60 -10.64 -48.27
CA ASP A 531 -18.15 -11.18 -49.51
C ASP A 531 -19.54 -10.61 -49.84
N PHE A 532 -19.90 -9.46 -49.26
CA PHE A 532 -21.11 -8.67 -49.56
C PHE A 532 -22.42 -9.41 -49.24
N TRP A 533 -22.37 -10.27 -48.22
CA TRP A 533 -23.53 -11.01 -47.73
C TRP A 533 -24.62 -10.08 -47.18
N LEU A 534 -24.25 -8.97 -46.51
CA LEU A 534 -25.20 -8.03 -45.93
C LEU A 534 -26.04 -7.34 -47.02
N ALA A 535 -25.39 -6.89 -48.10
CA ALA A 535 -26.07 -6.28 -49.24
C ALA A 535 -27.09 -7.23 -49.87
N GLY A 536 -26.74 -8.51 -50.03
CA GLY A 536 -27.67 -9.53 -50.53
C GLY A 536 -28.84 -9.78 -49.59
N TYR A 537 -28.59 -9.83 -48.28
CA TYR A 537 -29.63 -9.99 -47.26
C TYR A 537 -30.61 -8.82 -47.25
N LEU A 538 -30.11 -7.58 -47.23
CA LEU A 538 -30.92 -6.36 -47.24
C LEU A 538 -31.74 -6.21 -48.54
N TRP A 539 -31.17 -6.59 -49.68
CA TRP A 539 -31.88 -6.58 -50.96
C TRP A 539 -33.03 -7.60 -50.98
N THR A 540 -32.78 -8.82 -50.52
CA THR A 540 -33.78 -9.90 -50.54
C THR A 540 -34.89 -9.74 -49.51
N ASN A 541 -34.67 -8.97 -48.44
CA ASN A 541 -35.63 -8.78 -47.34
C ASN A 541 -36.25 -7.37 -47.26
N GLY A 542 -35.91 -6.47 -48.18
CA GLY A 542 -36.55 -5.16 -48.24
C GLY A 542 -36.16 -4.28 -49.42
N GLU A 543 -35.45 -4.82 -50.42
CA GLU A 543 -34.95 -4.09 -51.59
C GLU A 543 -34.15 -2.82 -51.21
N TYR A 544 -33.42 -2.86 -50.10
CA TYR A 544 -32.54 -1.77 -49.68
C TYR A 544 -31.23 -1.81 -50.47
N ILE A 545 -30.73 -0.64 -50.86
CA ILE A 545 -29.49 -0.51 -51.65
C ILE A 545 -28.32 -0.38 -50.69
N CYS A 546 -27.38 -1.31 -50.79
CA CYS A 546 -26.14 -1.30 -50.01
C CYS A 546 -24.95 -1.27 -50.97
N ASP A 547 -24.06 -0.29 -50.79
CA ASP A 547 -22.73 -0.27 -51.39
C ASP A 547 -21.71 -0.83 -50.38
N GLY A 548 -20.51 -1.22 -50.84
CA GLY A 548 -19.52 -1.86 -49.99
C GLY A 548 -18.06 -1.51 -50.31
N VAL A 549 -17.23 -1.54 -49.28
CA VAL A 549 -15.77 -1.43 -49.38
C VAL A 549 -15.15 -2.66 -48.74
N GLU A 550 -14.22 -3.31 -49.42
CA GLU A 550 -13.49 -4.47 -48.87
C GLU A 550 -12.03 -4.44 -49.33
N LEU A 551 -11.10 -4.77 -48.44
CA LEU A 551 -9.68 -4.77 -48.75
C LEU A 551 -9.25 -6.10 -49.40
N ASN A 552 -9.83 -7.22 -48.93
CA ASN A 552 -9.48 -8.56 -49.36
C ASN A 552 -9.96 -8.86 -50.78
N LYS A 553 -9.00 -9.16 -51.67
CA LYS A 553 -9.28 -9.36 -53.09
C LYS A 553 -10.23 -10.54 -53.35
N ALA A 554 -10.05 -11.66 -52.67
CA ALA A 554 -10.88 -12.86 -52.86
C ALA A 554 -12.33 -12.61 -52.43
N SER A 555 -12.52 -11.83 -51.36
CA SER A 555 -13.84 -11.43 -50.87
C SER A 555 -14.54 -10.49 -51.86
N VAL A 556 -13.82 -9.53 -52.45
CA VAL A 556 -14.33 -8.66 -53.53
C VAL A 556 -14.75 -9.46 -54.76
N GLU A 557 -13.94 -10.44 -55.20
CA GLU A 557 -14.28 -11.30 -56.34
C GLU A 557 -15.55 -12.12 -56.06
N LYS A 558 -15.71 -12.65 -54.84
CA LYS A 558 -16.93 -13.39 -54.44
C LYS A 558 -18.15 -12.46 -54.37
N ALA A 559 -17.99 -11.25 -53.83
CA ALA A 559 -19.03 -10.23 -53.77
C ALA A 559 -19.55 -9.84 -55.17
N GLN A 560 -18.65 -9.66 -56.15
CA GLN A 560 -19.04 -9.40 -57.54
C GLN A 560 -19.90 -10.53 -58.11
N GLY A 561 -19.54 -11.79 -57.82
CA GLY A 561 -20.37 -12.95 -58.19
C GLY A 561 -21.75 -12.93 -57.54
N ARG A 562 -21.88 -12.41 -56.32
CA ARG A 562 -23.18 -12.27 -55.64
C ARG A 562 -24.03 -11.14 -56.18
N ILE A 563 -23.44 -10.02 -56.57
CA ILE A 563 -24.15 -8.93 -57.26
C ILE A 563 -24.87 -9.49 -58.49
N GLU A 564 -24.17 -10.28 -59.30
CA GLU A 564 -24.76 -10.94 -60.48
C GLU A 564 -25.81 -11.99 -60.11
N ARG A 565 -25.51 -12.86 -59.13
CA ARG A 565 -26.38 -13.98 -58.73
C ARG A 565 -27.70 -13.54 -58.11
N PHE A 566 -27.68 -12.51 -57.27
CA PHE A 566 -28.86 -12.01 -56.54
C PHE A 566 -29.49 -10.77 -57.18
N GLY A 567 -28.87 -10.21 -58.23
CA GLY A 567 -29.37 -9.02 -58.91
C GLY A 567 -29.34 -7.77 -58.03
N ILE A 568 -28.29 -7.61 -57.22
CA ILE A 568 -28.16 -6.51 -56.25
C ILE A 568 -27.77 -5.23 -57.01
N PRO A 569 -28.46 -4.09 -56.84
CA PRO A 569 -28.15 -2.84 -57.55
C PRO A 569 -26.95 -2.06 -57.00
N GLY A 570 -26.30 -2.55 -55.94
CA GLY A 570 -25.18 -1.88 -55.25
C GLY A 570 -23.81 -2.09 -55.89
N THR A 571 -22.83 -1.30 -55.46
CA THR A 571 -21.44 -1.33 -55.93
C THR A 571 -20.50 -1.79 -54.83
N ILE A 572 -19.49 -2.60 -55.18
CA ILE A 572 -18.38 -2.92 -54.29
C ILE A 572 -17.06 -2.35 -54.83
N VAL A 573 -16.25 -1.75 -53.94
CA VAL A 573 -14.93 -1.20 -54.24
C VAL A 573 -13.87 -1.94 -53.43
N GLN A 574 -12.79 -2.38 -54.08
CA GLN A 574 -11.61 -2.85 -53.37
C GLN A 574 -10.85 -1.64 -52.81
N GLY A 575 -10.74 -1.51 -51.49
CA GLY A 575 -10.18 -0.31 -50.87
C GLY A 575 -9.68 -0.52 -49.45
N ASP A 576 -8.70 0.29 -49.04
CA ASP A 576 -8.15 0.30 -47.70
C ASP A 576 -8.88 1.34 -46.84
N LEU A 577 -9.50 0.89 -45.74
CA LEU A 577 -10.18 1.76 -44.78
C LEU A 577 -9.19 2.60 -43.95
N HIS A 578 -7.91 2.23 -43.93
CA HIS A 578 -6.86 3.00 -43.26
C HIS A 578 -6.48 4.27 -44.04
N ASP A 579 -6.52 4.22 -45.37
CA ASP A 579 -6.33 5.39 -46.23
C ASP A 579 -7.66 6.12 -46.48
N ALA A 580 -8.20 6.68 -45.39
CA ALA A 580 -9.33 7.61 -45.38
C ALA A 580 -9.26 8.67 -46.49
N GLU A 581 -8.07 9.20 -46.77
CA GLU A 581 -7.90 10.24 -47.78
C GLU A 581 -8.10 9.67 -49.18
N GLU A 582 -7.61 8.47 -49.47
CA GLU A 582 -7.90 7.75 -50.72
C GLU A 582 -9.38 7.40 -50.86
N LEU A 583 -10.04 6.95 -49.79
CA LEU A 583 -11.48 6.64 -49.77
C LEU A 583 -12.33 7.90 -50.04
N LEU A 584 -11.94 9.03 -49.47
CA LEU A 584 -12.63 10.32 -49.57
C LEU A 584 -12.17 11.18 -50.77
N ARG A 585 -11.20 10.73 -51.56
CA ARG A 585 -10.80 11.43 -52.80
C ARG A 585 -12.00 11.53 -53.74
N PRO A 586 -12.08 12.59 -54.57
CA PRO A 586 -13.18 12.81 -55.51
C PRO A 586 -13.07 11.88 -56.74
N THR A 587 -12.94 10.58 -56.52
CA THR A 587 -13.05 9.53 -57.56
C THR A 587 -14.51 9.31 -57.97
N GLY A 588 -15.47 9.81 -57.19
CA GLY A 588 -16.90 9.70 -57.45
C GLY A 588 -17.52 8.37 -56.97
N ALA A 589 -16.75 7.52 -56.29
CA ALA A 589 -17.22 6.21 -55.79
C ALA A 589 -18.18 6.35 -54.59
N PHE A 590 -17.84 7.21 -53.61
CA PHE A 590 -18.63 7.43 -52.39
C PHE A 590 -18.74 8.94 -52.10
N PRO A 591 -19.93 9.56 -52.23
CA PRO A 591 -20.09 10.97 -51.92
C PRO A 591 -20.15 11.23 -50.40
N THR A 592 -19.47 12.28 -49.93
CA THR A 592 -19.60 12.83 -48.57
C THR A 592 -21.07 13.10 -48.24
N GLY A 593 -21.53 12.64 -47.08
CA GLY A 593 -22.94 12.72 -46.67
C GLY A 593 -23.91 11.97 -47.59
N GLY A 594 -23.41 10.99 -48.34
CA GLY A 594 -24.15 10.30 -49.39
C GLY A 594 -24.96 9.08 -48.96
N TYR A 595 -24.80 8.65 -47.70
CA TYR A 595 -25.37 7.42 -47.16
C TYR A 595 -26.14 7.68 -45.88
N ASP A 596 -27.28 7.02 -45.72
CA ASP A 596 -28.14 7.19 -44.55
C ASP A 596 -27.76 6.23 -43.42
N ILE A 597 -27.12 5.11 -43.74
CA ILE A 597 -26.60 4.16 -42.75
C ILE A 597 -25.21 3.75 -43.20
N VAL A 598 -24.20 4.00 -42.36
CA VAL A 598 -22.82 3.57 -42.59
C VAL A 598 -22.44 2.55 -41.52
N THR A 599 -22.15 1.33 -41.96
CA THR A 599 -21.83 0.18 -41.09
C THR A 599 -20.36 -0.20 -41.20
N SER A 600 -19.76 -0.70 -40.11
CA SER A 600 -18.44 -1.34 -40.15
C SER A 600 -18.34 -2.45 -39.10
N PHE A 601 -18.18 -3.69 -39.54
CA PHE A 601 -18.27 -4.86 -38.68
C PHE A 601 -16.96 -5.64 -38.62
N GLU A 602 -16.47 -5.91 -37.41
CA GLU A 602 -15.20 -6.63 -37.17
C GLU A 602 -14.00 -5.93 -37.86
N VAL A 603 -13.99 -4.59 -37.81
CA VAL A 603 -12.91 -3.72 -38.34
C VAL A 603 -12.29 -2.88 -37.22
N TYR A 604 -13.09 -2.46 -36.24
CA TYR A 604 -12.71 -1.53 -35.19
C TYR A 604 -11.47 -1.99 -34.39
N GLU A 605 -11.38 -3.26 -34.05
CA GLU A 605 -10.27 -3.87 -33.33
C GLU A 605 -9.01 -4.11 -34.19
N HIS A 606 -9.15 -4.02 -35.52
CA HIS A 606 -8.08 -4.23 -36.48
C HIS A 606 -7.41 -2.95 -36.96
N VAL A 607 -8.07 -1.79 -36.81
CA VAL A 607 -7.51 -0.50 -37.23
C VAL A 607 -6.53 0.06 -36.18
N PRO A 608 -5.40 0.68 -36.60
CA PRO A 608 -4.49 1.38 -35.70
C PRO A 608 -5.11 2.61 -35.01
N ASP A 609 -6.06 3.26 -35.67
CA ASP A 609 -6.72 4.48 -35.20
C ASP A 609 -8.24 4.35 -35.38
N THR A 610 -8.94 4.17 -34.26
CA THR A 610 -10.40 4.03 -34.22
C THR A 610 -11.11 5.36 -34.37
N ASP A 611 -10.49 6.47 -33.98
CA ASP A 611 -11.07 7.79 -34.16
C ASP A 611 -11.10 8.16 -35.64
N ARG A 612 -10.01 7.89 -36.36
CA ARG A 612 -9.94 8.08 -37.81
C ARG A 612 -10.97 7.24 -38.57
N LEU A 613 -11.23 6.00 -38.15
CA LEU A 613 -12.28 5.16 -38.74
C LEU A 613 -13.66 5.80 -38.57
N LEU A 614 -13.98 6.24 -37.35
CA LEU A 614 -15.26 6.89 -37.07
C LEU A 614 -15.39 8.22 -37.83
N ASP A 615 -14.34 9.04 -37.90
CA ASP A 615 -14.34 10.30 -38.68
C ASP A 615 -14.69 10.06 -40.17
N VAL A 616 -14.17 8.97 -40.75
CA VAL A 616 -14.52 8.56 -42.12
C VAL A 616 -15.99 8.18 -42.23
N MET A 617 -16.46 7.31 -41.33
CA MET A 617 -17.85 6.87 -41.32
C MET A 617 -18.80 8.06 -41.19
N GLU A 618 -18.54 8.96 -40.25
CA GLU A 618 -19.30 10.18 -40.01
C GLU A 618 -19.31 11.08 -41.25
N SER A 619 -18.17 11.26 -41.93
CA SER A 619 -18.08 12.09 -43.14
C SER A 619 -18.90 11.56 -44.32
N LEU A 620 -19.14 10.25 -44.38
CA LEU A 620 -19.93 9.58 -45.42
C LEU A 620 -21.42 9.54 -45.07
N THR A 621 -21.76 9.74 -43.80
CA THR A 621 -23.11 9.67 -43.25
C THR A 621 -23.86 10.98 -43.52
N SER A 622 -25.10 10.88 -43.99
CA SER A 622 -25.99 12.00 -44.21
C SER A 622 -26.36 12.67 -42.87
N PRO A 623 -26.82 13.93 -42.85
CA PRO A 623 -27.17 14.61 -41.59
C PRO A 623 -28.26 13.90 -40.76
N GLU A 624 -29.11 13.09 -41.38
CA GLU A 624 -30.16 12.30 -40.72
C GLU A 624 -29.73 10.84 -40.49
N GLY A 625 -28.49 10.50 -40.84
CA GLY A 625 -28.03 9.13 -40.94
C GLY A 625 -27.45 8.56 -39.64
N TYR A 626 -27.15 7.27 -39.70
CA TYR A 626 -26.65 6.46 -38.60
C TYR A 626 -25.26 5.90 -38.90
N VAL A 627 -24.36 5.96 -37.91
CA VAL A 627 -23.08 5.26 -37.90
C VAL A 627 -23.21 4.04 -37.00
N CYS A 628 -22.91 2.85 -37.53
CA CYS A 628 -23.02 1.59 -36.80
C CYS A 628 -21.71 0.80 -36.82
N ILE A 629 -21.19 0.41 -35.66
CA ILE A 629 -20.03 -0.48 -35.55
C ILE A 629 -20.36 -1.73 -34.75
N THR A 630 -19.61 -2.80 -35.02
CA THR A 630 -19.49 -3.93 -34.09
C THR A 630 -18.03 -4.21 -33.79
N THR A 631 -17.77 -4.58 -32.54
CA THR A 631 -16.44 -4.99 -32.06
C THR A 631 -16.59 -5.99 -30.91
N PRO A 632 -15.65 -6.91 -30.70
CA PRO A 632 -15.66 -7.77 -29.52
C PRO A 632 -15.73 -6.98 -28.21
N ASN A 633 -16.55 -7.45 -27.26
CA ASN A 633 -16.67 -6.85 -25.94
C ASN A 633 -15.48 -7.24 -25.06
N GLY A 634 -14.40 -6.46 -25.16
CA GLY A 634 -13.13 -6.79 -24.53
C GLY A 634 -12.43 -7.94 -25.24
N ALA A 635 -11.71 -8.78 -24.49
CA ALA A 635 -11.01 -9.92 -25.07
C ALA A 635 -12.03 -11.00 -25.46
N PHE A 636 -12.25 -11.18 -26.77
CA PHE A 636 -13.19 -12.16 -27.33
C PHE A 636 -12.94 -13.58 -26.77
N GLU A 637 -11.71 -13.89 -26.42
CA GLU A 637 -11.32 -15.15 -25.79
C GLU A 637 -10.87 -14.84 -24.38
N GLN A 638 -11.82 -14.66 -23.47
CA GLN A 638 -11.54 -14.47 -22.04
C GLN A 638 -10.45 -15.46 -21.62
N GLY A 639 -9.36 -14.96 -21.01
CA GLY A 639 -8.07 -15.64 -20.77
C GLY A 639 -8.06 -16.92 -19.91
N ASN A 640 -9.14 -17.70 -19.93
CA ASN A 640 -9.36 -18.99 -19.27
C ASN A 640 -9.19 -20.20 -20.21
N LEU A 641 -8.69 -20.03 -21.44
CA LEU A 641 -8.37 -21.17 -22.29
C LEU A 641 -6.98 -21.74 -21.92
N PRO A 642 -6.87 -23.03 -21.54
CA PRO A 642 -5.58 -23.69 -21.27
C PRO A 642 -4.60 -23.69 -22.46
N PHE A 643 -5.08 -23.27 -23.64
CA PHE A 643 -4.44 -23.39 -24.95
C PHE A 643 -4.42 -22.05 -25.71
N TRP A 644 -4.40 -20.90 -25.03
CA TRP A 644 -4.46 -19.58 -25.67
C TRP A 644 -3.38 -19.35 -26.76
N HIS A 645 -2.24 -20.02 -26.66
CA HIS A 645 -1.14 -19.99 -27.63
C HIS A 645 -1.44 -20.73 -28.96
N PHE A 646 -2.57 -21.45 -29.04
CA PHE A 646 -3.09 -22.08 -30.25
C PHE A 646 -4.18 -21.26 -30.92
N VAL A 647 -4.59 -20.14 -30.31
CA VAL A 647 -5.58 -19.23 -30.89
C VAL A 647 -4.94 -18.55 -32.08
N GLU A 648 -5.59 -18.68 -33.23
CA GLU A 648 -5.13 -18.07 -34.48
C GLU A 648 -4.92 -16.57 -34.30
N ARG A 649 -3.83 -16.03 -34.87
CA ARG A 649 -3.57 -14.59 -34.84
C ARG A 649 -4.61 -13.87 -35.71
N LYS A 650 -5.74 -13.49 -35.11
CA LYS A 650 -6.82 -12.76 -35.81
C LYS A 650 -6.36 -11.38 -36.29
N GLY A 651 -5.33 -10.81 -35.65
CA GLY A 651 -4.77 -9.50 -35.99
C GLY A 651 -5.37 -8.34 -35.18
N HIS A 652 -6.08 -8.64 -34.09
CA HIS A 652 -6.61 -7.63 -33.17
C HIS A 652 -5.47 -6.83 -32.53
N LEU A 653 -5.65 -5.51 -32.49
CA LEU A 653 -4.73 -4.58 -31.87
C LEU A 653 -5.16 -4.20 -30.47
N ARG A 654 -6.45 -4.34 -30.18
CA ARG A 654 -7.10 -3.87 -28.95
C ARG A 654 -8.30 -4.76 -28.59
N ALA A 655 -8.59 -4.81 -27.30
CA ALA A 655 -9.84 -5.30 -26.73
C ALA A 655 -10.58 -4.10 -26.13
N THR A 656 -11.80 -3.82 -26.60
CA THR A 656 -12.53 -2.59 -26.21
C THR A 656 -13.87 -2.98 -25.57
N PRO A 657 -14.00 -2.93 -24.24
CA PRO A 657 -15.28 -3.23 -23.59
C PRO A 657 -16.32 -2.15 -23.88
N ILE A 658 -17.60 -2.49 -23.72
CA ILE A 658 -18.73 -1.59 -24.04
C ILE A 658 -18.64 -0.19 -23.42
N HIS A 659 -18.10 -0.04 -22.22
CA HIS A 659 -17.99 1.27 -21.56
C HIS A 659 -16.90 2.17 -22.18
N GLU A 660 -15.86 1.60 -22.78
CA GLU A 660 -14.86 2.38 -23.54
C GLU A 660 -15.41 2.77 -24.91
N VAL A 661 -16.18 1.89 -25.57
CA VAL A 661 -16.92 2.24 -26.80
C VAL A 661 -17.93 3.35 -26.50
N ALA A 662 -18.70 3.23 -25.42
CA ALA A 662 -19.64 4.26 -24.95
C ALA A 662 -18.93 5.61 -24.78
N LYS A 663 -17.81 5.64 -24.04
CA LYS A 663 -17.04 6.86 -23.80
C LYS A 663 -16.64 7.54 -25.11
N GLN A 664 -16.19 6.77 -26.10
CA GLN A 664 -15.76 7.32 -27.38
C GLN A 664 -16.96 7.86 -28.19
N ILE A 665 -18.03 7.08 -28.37
CA ILE A 665 -19.17 7.47 -29.21
C ILE A 665 -20.04 8.54 -28.56
N MET A 666 -20.12 8.59 -27.22
CA MET A 666 -20.88 9.62 -26.50
C MET A 666 -20.39 11.03 -26.82
N ALA A 667 -19.08 11.19 -27.05
CA ALA A 667 -18.48 12.45 -27.45
C ALA A 667 -18.73 12.82 -28.92
N ARG A 668 -19.14 11.85 -29.74
CA ARG A 668 -19.29 11.97 -31.20
C ARG A 668 -20.73 12.19 -31.65
N GLY A 669 -21.71 11.65 -30.91
CA GLY A 669 -23.10 12.07 -31.12
C GLY A 669 -24.15 11.29 -30.33
N GLN A 670 -25.40 11.40 -30.77
CA GLN A 670 -26.56 10.83 -30.09
C GLN A 670 -26.63 9.32 -30.33
N ILE A 671 -26.44 8.56 -29.26
CA ILE A 671 -26.54 7.10 -29.27
C ILE A 671 -27.98 6.70 -29.51
N GLU A 672 -28.20 6.00 -30.61
CA GLU A 672 -29.46 5.35 -30.94
C GLU A 672 -29.58 4.01 -30.19
N ASP A 673 -28.53 3.20 -30.26
CA ASP A 673 -28.48 1.91 -29.60
C ASP A 673 -27.04 1.55 -29.22
N LEU A 674 -26.85 1.03 -28.01
CA LEU A 674 -25.57 0.53 -27.52
C LEU A 674 -25.80 -0.62 -26.56
N CYS A 675 -25.53 -1.83 -27.02
CA CYS A 675 -25.88 -3.04 -26.30
C CYS A 675 -24.91 -4.19 -26.56
N LEU A 676 -25.07 -5.23 -25.76
CA LEU A 676 -24.27 -6.45 -25.83
C LEU A 676 -25.08 -7.57 -26.48
N HIS A 677 -24.49 -8.22 -27.48
CA HIS A 677 -25.07 -9.32 -28.23
C HIS A 677 -24.25 -10.62 -28.08
N GLN A 678 -24.78 -11.73 -28.62
CA GLN A 678 -24.11 -13.04 -28.65
C GLN A 678 -23.56 -13.49 -27.28
N ASN A 679 -24.42 -13.53 -26.25
CA ASN A 679 -24.04 -13.86 -24.87
C ASN A 679 -22.97 -12.92 -24.27
N ASN A 680 -23.11 -11.61 -24.49
CA ASN A 680 -22.21 -10.55 -24.00
C ASN A 680 -20.83 -10.49 -24.65
N MET A 681 -20.66 -11.11 -25.82
CA MET A 681 -19.37 -11.22 -26.51
C MET A 681 -19.14 -10.13 -27.57
N LEU A 682 -20.20 -9.51 -28.07
CA LEU A 682 -20.13 -8.50 -29.13
C LEU A 682 -20.76 -7.20 -28.65
N VAL A 683 -20.09 -6.07 -28.88
CA VAL A 683 -20.66 -4.73 -28.73
C VAL A 683 -21.30 -4.33 -30.06
N TRP A 684 -22.57 -3.95 -30.03
CA TRP A 684 -23.23 -3.20 -31.10
C TRP A 684 -23.33 -1.74 -30.67
N ALA A 685 -22.86 -0.83 -31.52
CA ALA A 685 -22.98 0.60 -31.27
C ALA A 685 -23.53 1.29 -32.52
N CYS A 686 -24.66 1.99 -32.36
CA CYS A 686 -25.33 2.77 -33.38
C CYS A 686 -25.56 4.20 -32.84
N TYR A 687 -25.13 5.22 -33.57
CA TYR A 687 -25.33 6.61 -33.17
C TYR A 687 -25.53 7.55 -34.38
N HIS A 688 -26.23 8.63 -34.12
CA HIS A 688 -26.29 9.80 -34.99
C HIS A 688 -25.12 10.72 -34.72
N PRO A 689 -24.33 11.12 -35.73
CA PRO A 689 -23.18 12.00 -35.53
C PRO A 689 -23.61 13.47 -35.43
N GLU A 690 -24.40 13.78 -34.39
CA GLU A 690 -24.92 15.12 -34.11
C GLU A 690 -24.40 15.69 -32.78
N PRO A 691 -24.28 17.03 -32.65
CA PRO A 691 -23.86 17.65 -31.39
C PRO A 691 -24.83 17.34 -30.25
N ARG A 692 -24.29 16.95 -29.10
CA ARG A 692 -25.06 16.75 -27.86
C ARG A 692 -25.22 18.05 -27.07
N ARG A 693 -26.23 18.08 -26.19
CA ARG A 693 -26.63 19.28 -25.44
C ARG A 693 -25.56 19.76 -24.45
N GLY A 694 -24.82 18.83 -23.84
CA GLY A 694 -23.74 19.11 -22.89
C GLY A 694 -23.25 17.87 -22.17
N LYS A 695 -22.27 18.02 -21.28
CA LYS A 695 -21.65 16.97 -20.45
C LYS A 695 -22.07 17.14 -19.00
N VAL A 696 -22.72 16.11 -18.45
CA VAL A 696 -23.12 16.08 -17.05
C VAL A 696 -22.43 14.92 -16.35
N THR A 697 -21.71 15.25 -15.28
CA THR A 697 -21.10 14.27 -14.41
C THR A 697 -21.87 14.21 -13.10
N ILE A 698 -22.29 13.01 -12.70
CA ILE A 698 -23.00 12.79 -11.44
C ILE A 698 -22.15 11.87 -10.57
N TRP A 699 -21.80 12.33 -9.37
CA TRP A 699 -21.08 11.53 -8.39
C TRP A 699 -22.05 11.00 -7.33
N GLY A 700 -22.29 9.69 -7.34
CA GLY A 700 -23.12 8.98 -6.36
C GLY A 700 -22.34 8.38 -5.20
N GLY A 701 -21.02 8.21 -5.36
CA GLY A 701 -20.15 7.71 -4.32
C GLY A 701 -20.31 6.23 -4.00
N GLY A 702 -19.74 5.83 -2.86
CA GLY A 702 -19.74 4.45 -2.41
C GLY A 702 -20.96 4.08 -1.57
N ALA A 703 -21.46 2.87 -1.75
CA ALA A 703 -22.59 2.32 -1.00
C ALA A 703 -22.18 1.02 -0.28
N TRP A 704 -23.04 0.48 0.58
CA TRP A 704 -22.78 -0.79 1.27
C TRP A 704 -22.87 -2.03 0.36
N GLU A 705 -23.22 -1.81 -0.91
CA GLU A 705 -23.33 -2.79 -1.97
C GLU A 705 -23.14 -2.14 -3.35
N GLU A 706 -22.74 -2.94 -4.34
CA GLU A 706 -22.63 -2.45 -5.71
C GLU A 706 -24.01 -2.08 -6.26
N TRP A 707 -24.08 -0.96 -6.98
CA TRP A 707 -25.35 -0.50 -7.53
C TRP A 707 -25.23 0.20 -8.88
N SER A 708 -26.28 0.01 -9.68
CA SER A 708 -26.49 0.66 -10.97
C SER A 708 -28.00 0.75 -11.22
N PRO A 709 -28.46 1.32 -12.35
CA PRO A 709 -29.88 1.32 -12.70
C PRO A 709 -30.52 -0.07 -12.69
N ARG A 710 -29.73 -1.13 -12.92
CA ARG A 710 -30.19 -2.52 -12.81
C ARG A 710 -30.62 -2.87 -11.39
N SER A 711 -29.86 -2.44 -10.38
CA SER A 711 -30.18 -2.67 -8.96
C SER A 711 -31.49 -1.99 -8.55
N VAL A 712 -31.78 -0.81 -9.10
CA VAL A 712 -33.05 -0.10 -8.89
C VAL A 712 -34.23 -0.95 -9.41
N ARG A 713 -34.10 -1.51 -10.61
CA ARG A 713 -35.16 -2.28 -11.26
C ARG A 713 -35.36 -3.67 -10.64
N GLU A 714 -34.28 -4.39 -10.38
CA GLU A 714 -34.31 -5.83 -10.04
C GLU A 714 -34.18 -6.15 -8.54
N GLY A 715 -33.46 -5.33 -7.75
CA GLY A 715 -33.05 -5.69 -6.39
C GLY A 715 -33.60 -4.78 -5.27
N GLY A 716 -34.10 -3.59 -5.63
CA GLY A 716 -34.48 -2.54 -4.69
C GLY A 716 -33.26 -1.82 -4.09
N ILE A 717 -33.33 -0.49 -4.00
CA ILE A 717 -32.26 0.35 -3.46
C ILE A 717 -32.84 1.58 -2.75
N GLY A 718 -31.99 2.34 -2.05
CA GLY A 718 -32.37 3.57 -1.36
C GLY A 718 -32.93 4.64 -2.30
N GLY A 719 -33.69 5.57 -1.72
CA GLY A 719 -34.34 6.65 -2.46
C GLY A 719 -33.34 7.60 -3.14
N SER A 720 -32.19 7.87 -2.51
CA SER A 720 -31.13 8.71 -3.09
C SER A 720 -30.53 8.10 -4.35
N GLU A 721 -30.19 6.81 -4.30
CA GLU A 721 -29.62 6.09 -5.43
C GLU A 721 -30.66 5.95 -6.56
N THR A 722 -31.92 5.70 -6.19
CA THR A 722 -33.05 5.66 -7.14
C THR A 722 -33.19 6.98 -7.90
N MET A 723 -33.23 8.12 -7.20
CA MET A 723 -33.36 9.44 -7.84
C MET A 723 -32.17 9.78 -8.71
N LEU A 724 -30.96 9.41 -8.28
CA LEU A 724 -29.74 9.61 -9.06
C LEU A 724 -29.77 8.80 -10.35
N SER A 725 -30.16 7.52 -10.30
CA SER A 725 -30.33 6.70 -11.50
C SER A 725 -31.37 7.28 -12.44
N ILE A 726 -32.52 7.74 -11.92
CA ILE A 726 -33.58 8.33 -12.75
C ILE A 726 -33.10 9.64 -13.40
N LEU A 727 -32.45 10.52 -12.64
CA LEU A 727 -31.88 11.77 -13.17
C LEU A 727 -30.87 11.48 -14.29
N ALA A 728 -29.97 10.52 -14.07
CA ALA A 728 -28.96 10.15 -15.05
C ALA A 728 -29.58 9.65 -16.37
N ILE A 729 -30.60 8.80 -16.28
CA ILE A 729 -31.31 8.24 -17.44
C ILE A 729 -32.09 9.34 -18.17
N LYS A 730 -32.86 10.15 -17.44
CA LYS A 730 -33.70 11.19 -18.05
C LYS A 730 -32.83 12.28 -18.71
N LEU A 731 -31.73 12.71 -18.09
CA LEU A 731 -30.78 13.63 -18.74
C LEU A 731 -30.14 13.01 -20.00
N ALA A 732 -29.80 11.73 -19.99
CA ALA A 732 -29.27 11.06 -21.18
C ALA A 732 -30.30 11.02 -22.33
N ASN A 733 -31.58 10.80 -22.01
CA ASN A 733 -32.67 10.82 -22.98
C ASN A 733 -32.91 12.23 -23.57
N GLU A 734 -32.67 13.28 -22.79
CA GLU A 734 -32.72 14.69 -23.27
C GLU A 734 -31.45 15.12 -24.03
N GLY A 735 -30.55 14.18 -24.36
CA GLY A 735 -29.39 14.40 -25.21
C GLY A 735 -28.12 14.87 -24.49
N TYR A 736 -28.05 14.81 -23.16
CA TYR A 736 -26.82 15.06 -22.42
C TYR A 736 -25.88 13.85 -22.43
N GLN A 737 -24.57 14.11 -22.43
CA GLN A 737 -23.54 13.11 -22.17
C GLN A 737 -23.42 12.89 -20.66
N VAL A 738 -24.10 11.87 -20.16
CA VAL A 738 -24.16 11.61 -18.71
C VAL A 738 -23.14 10.55 -18.28
N THR A 739 -22.22 10.94 -17.41
CA THR A 739 -21.30 10.01 -16.73
C THR A 739 -21.60 9.96 -15.23
N VAL A 740 -21.81 8.75 -14.70
CA VAL A 740 -22.09 8.50 -13.29
C VAL A 740 -20.90 7.80 -12.63
N TYR A 741 -20.43 8.34 -11.52
CA TYR A 741 -19.39 7.76 -10.68
C TYR A 741 -20.00 7.21 -9.38
N ALA A 742 -20.12 5.88 -9.29
CA ALA A 742 -20.75 5.15 -8.19
C ALA A 742 -20.01 3.82 -7.93
N ASP A 743 -20.35 3.08 -6.87
CA ASP A 743 -19.88 1.68 -6.70
C ASP A 743 -20.55 0.74 -7.70
N ALA A 744 -20.39 1.00 -8.99
CA ALA A 744 -20.98 0.26 -10.09
C ALA A 744 -19.91 -0.55 -10.83
N VAL A 745 -20.32 -1.70 -11.38
CA VAL A 745 -19.54 -2.36 -12.43
C VAL A 745 -19.46 -1.40 -13.63
N PRO A 746 -18.27 -1.11 -14.19
CA PRO A 746 -18.14 -0.24 -15.35
C PRO A 746 -19.01 -0.71 -16.52
N GLY A 747 -19.88 0.17 -17.03
CA GLY A 747 -20.85 -0.21 -18.05
C GLY A 747 -21.63 0.96 -18.62
N TYR A 748 -22.44 0.70 -19.63
CA TYR A 748 -23.40 1.64 -20.20
C TYR A 748 -24.81 1.16 -19.85
N TYR A 749 -25.56 1.96 -19.11
CA TYR A 749 -26.86 1.58 -18.58
C TYR A 749 -27.88 2.67 -18.90
N ALA A 750 -28.93 2.29 -19.65
CA ALA A 750 -30.08 3.15 -19.96
C ALA A 750 -29.66 4.58 -20.39
N GLY A 751 -28.75 4.67 -21.37
CA GLY A 751 -28.30 5.94 -21.93
C GLY A 751 -27.09 6.61 -21.25
N SER A 752 -26.66 6.12 -20.09
CA SER A 752 -25.61 6.77 -19.28
C SER A 752 -24.39 5.87 -19.05
N LEU A 753 -23.21 6.46 -18.97
CA LEU A 753 -21.95 5.78 -18.69
C LEU A 753 -21.73 5.68 -17.17
N TRP A 754 -21.55 4.48 -16.64
CA TRP A 754 -21.32 4.25 -15.22
C TRP A 754 -19.89 3.76 -14.97
N ARG A 755 -19.23 4.36 -13.98
CA ARG A 755 -17.83 4.09 -13.62
C ARG A 755 -17.69 3.96 -12.10
N PRO A 756 -16.67 3.23 -11.60
CA PRO A 756 -16.37 3.16 -10.18
C PRO A 756 -16.16 4.54 -9.57
N ALA A 757 -16.66 4.78 -8.36
CA ALA A 757 -16.59 6.08 -7.70
C ALA A 757 -15.14 6.61 -7.55
N GLY A 758 -14.18 5.71 -7.32
CA GLY A 758 -12.75 6.04 -7.24
C GLY A 758 -12.07 6.39 -8.57
N ALA A 759 -12.75 6.19 -9.71
CA ALA A 759 -12.26 6.59 -11.03
C ALA A 759 -12.65 8.02 -11.42
N PHE A 760 -13.34 8.76 -10.53
CA PHE A 760 -13.71 10.16 -10.75
C PHE A 760 -12.46 11.05 -10.89
N ASP A 761 -12.34 11.70 -12.05
CA ASP A 761 -11.31 12.69 -12.33
C ASP A 761 -11.94 14.09 -12.33
N PRO A 762 -11.65 14.94 -11.32
CA PRO A 762 -12.23 16.28 -11.23
C PRO A 762 -11.70 17.25 -12.31
N SER A 763 -10.66 16.87 -13.05
CA SER A 763 -10.09 17.70 -14.13
C SER A 763 -10.78 17.50 -15.48
N GLU A 764 -11.55 16.40 -15.65
CA GLU A 764 -12.38 16.19 -16.85
C GLU A 764 -13.40 17.33 -16.96
N GLU A 765 -13.44 17.99 -18.12
CA GLU A 765 -14.36 19.09 -18.39
C GLU A 765 -15.81 18.60 -18.45
N ALA A 766 -16.69 19.25 -17.69
CA ALA A 766 -18.13 19.04 -17.73
C ALA A 766 -18.88 20.37 -17.65
N ASP A 767 -20.10 20.42 -18.19
CA ASP A 767 -20.99 21.57 -18.03
C ASP A 767 -21.60 21.59 -16.61
N ALA A 768 -21.84 20.41 -16.04
CA ALA A 768 -22.28 20.27 -14.66
C ALA A 768 -21.65 19.06 -13.95
N ILE A 769 -21.25 19.27 -12.70
CA ILE A 769 -20.89 18.23 -11.75
C ILE A 769 -21.87 18.26 -10.58
N ILE A 770 -22.65 17.19 -10.45
CA ILE A 770 -23.66 17.00 -9.40
C ILE A 770 -23.11 15.96 -8.43
N VAL A 771 -22.89 16.34 -7.17
CA VAL A 771 -22.34 15.46 -6.13
C VAL A 771 -23.45 15.12 -5.14
N SER A 772 -23.79 13.84 -5.03
CA SER A 772 -24.77 13.37 -4.07
C SER A 772 -24.12 13.21 -2.69
N ARG A 773 -24.68 13.89 -1.68
CA ARG A 773 -24.48 13.63 -0.24
C ARG A 773 -23.05 13.74 0.32
N ASN A 774 -22.06 14.22 -0.46
CA ASN A 774 -20.67 14.28 -0.01
C ASN A 774 -20.01 15.64 -0.27
N PRO A 775 -20.16 16.62 0.64
CA PRO A 775 -19.56 17.94 0.45
C PRO A 775 -18.03 17.92 0.43
N GLU A 776 -17.38 16.93 1.05
CA GLU A 776 -15.92 16.84 1.09
C GLU A 776 -15.28 16.68 -0.30
N LEU A 777 -16.02 16.12 -1.26
CA LEU A 777 -15.52 15.96 -2.62
C LEU A 777 -15.21 17.32 -3.28
N PHE A 778 -15.91 18.38 -2.89
CA PHE A 778 -15.65 19.74 -3.39
C PHE A 778 -14.32 20.32 -2.91
N LYS A 779 -13.58 19.66 -2.03
CA LYS A 779 -12.18 20.05 -1.75
C LYS A 779 -11.30 19.92 -3.00
N LEU A 780 -11.68 19.03 -3.93
CA LEU A 780 -11.05 18.90 -5.24
C LEU A 780 -11.43 20.09 -6.14
N ASP A 781 -10.50 20.50 -7.00
CA ASP A 781 -10.77 21.56 -7.97
C ASP A 781 -11.47 20.97 -9.19
N MET A 782 -12.80 21.08 -9.19
CA MET A 782 -13.70 20.54 -10.22
C MET A 782 -13.82 21.48 -11.43
N ASN A 783 -13.56 20.94 -12.63
CA ASN A 783 -13.62 21.66 -13.90
C ASN A 783 -15.04 21.71 -14.49
N ALA A 784 -15.94 22.42 -13.82
CA ALA A 784 -17.29 22.67 -14.30
C ALA A 784 -17.84 24.03 -13.85
N PRO A 785 -18.62 24.73 -14.69
CA PRO A 785 -19.29 25.96 -14.30
C PRO A 785 -20.40 25.68 -13.27
N VAL A 786 -21.11 24.56 -13.39
CA VAL A 786 -22.06 24.08 -12.37
C VAL A 786 -21.40 23.02 -11.49
N ARG A 787 -21.39 23.29 -10.19
CA ARG A 787 -20.88 22.43 -9.12
C ARG A 787 -21.95 22.39 -8.04
N ALA A 788 -22.79 21.35 -8.05
CA ALA A 788 -23.99 21.26 -7.23
C ALA A 788 -23.88 20.14 -6.21
N LEU A 789 -24.07 20.43 -4.92
CA LEU A 789 -24.23 19.41 -3.88
C LEU A 789 -25.72 19.04 -3.81
N TRP A 790 -26.07 17.78 -4.07
CA TRP A 790 -27.43 17.28 -3.96
C TRP A 790 -27.64 16.58 -2.61
N CYS A 791 -28.50 17.17 -1.78
CA CYS A 791 -28.63 16.89 -0.35
C CYS A 791 -29.84 15.99 -0.05
N HIS A 792 -29.61 14.70 0.21
CA HIS A 792 -30.66 13.78 0.64
C HIS A 792 -30.76 13.58 2.16
N ASP A 793 -29.78 14.08 2.92
CA ASP A 793 -29.71 13.95 4.38
C ASP A 793 -30.09 15.26 5.09
N MET A 794 -30.42 15.16 6.38
CA MET A 794 -30.88 16.30 7.21
C MET A 794 -29.80 17.31 7.55
N GLU A 795 -28.53 16.89 7.51
CA GLU A 795 -27.36 17.70 7.82
C GLU A 795 -26.09 17.03 7.26
N TYR A 796 -25.06 17.85 7.04
CA TYR A 796 -23.72 17.46 6.63
C TYR A 796 -22.68 18.12 7.54
N PRO A 797 -22.18 17.43 8.58
CA PRO A 797 -21.22 17.99 9.53
C PRO A 797 -19.91 18.50 8.89
N ASN A 798 -19.60 18.00 7.70
CA ASN A 798 -18.45 18.32 6.87
C ASN A 798 -18.71 19.44 5.84
N LEU A 799 -19.91 20.01 5.79
CA LEU A 799 -20.18 21.22 5.01
C LEU A 799 -19.64 22.43 5.77
N THR A 800 -18.41 22.84 5.45
CA THR A 800 -17.76 24.03 6.03
C THR A 800 -17.89 25.24 5.10
N PRO A 801 -17.65 26.47 5.58
CA PRO A 801 -17.63 27.66 4.71
C PRO A 801 -16.66 27.54 3.53
N GLU A 802 -15.46 27.00 3.77
CA GLU A 802 -14.40 26.81 2.76
C GLU A 802 -14.83 25.83 1.68
N VAL A 803 -15.51 24.75 2.07
CA VAL A 803 -16.03 23.74 1.15
C VAL A 803 -17.22 24.30 0.35
N ALA A 804 -18.13 25.00 1.03
CA ALA A 804 -19.29 25.62 0.40
C ALA A 804 -18.89 26.70 -0.61
N GLU A 805 -17.78 27.43 -0.40
CA GLU A 805 -17.27 28.44 -1.34
C GLU A 805 -17.03 27.86 -2.74
N LYS A 806 -16.55 26.61 -2.81
CA LYS A 806 -16.27 25.89 -4.07
C LYS A 806 -17.53 25.36 -4.78
N MET A 807 -18.68 25.38 -4.11
CA MET A 807 -19.97 25.00 -4.70
C MET A 807 -20.62 26.20 -5.39
N THR A 808 -21.35 25.94 -6.46
CA THR A 808 -22.25 26.94 -7.06
C THR A 808 -23.67 26.84 -6.50
N HIS A 809 -24.14 25.63 -6.22
CA HIS A 809 -25.48 25.36 -5.74
C HIS A 809 -25.46 24.26 -4.68
N ILE A 810 -26.38 24.34 -3.73
CA ILE A 810 -26.69 23.30 -2.76
C ILE A 810 -28.16 22.99 -2.93
N VAL A 811 -28.44 21.86 -3.57
CA VAL A 811 -29.77 21.41 -3.93
C VAL A 811 -30.37 20.63 -2.75
N VAL A 812 -31.44 21.17 -2.18
CA VAL A 812 -32.25 20.56 -1.12
C VAL A 812 -33.63 20.17 -1.68
N LEU A 813 -34.34 19.27 -1.01
CA LEU A 813 -35.48 18.55 -1.56
C LEU A 813 -36.86 19.09 -1.13
N SER A 814 -36.89 20.02 -0.17
CA SER A 814 -38.11 20.63 0.38
C SER A 814 -37.82 22.02 0.95
N GLU A 815 -38.85 22.85 1.10
CA GLU A 815 -38.70 24.15 1.76
C GLU A 815 -38.37 23.98 3.24
N TRP A 816 -38.90 22.94 3.91
CA TRP A 816 -38.51 22.57 5.27
C TRP A 816 -37.00 22.28 5.36
N GLN A 817 -36.45 21.50 4.44
CA GLN A 817 -35.02 21.19 4.44
C GLN A 817 -34.20 22.47 4.16
N ARG A 818 -34.67 23.34 3.26
CA ARG A 818 -34.06 24.65 3.01
C ARG A 818 -34.00 25.51 4.26
N GLU A 819 -35.11 25.67 4.97
CA GLU A 819 -35.15 26.45 6.21
C GLU A 819 -34.23 25.86 7.28
N ARG A 820 -34.19 24.53 7.39
CA ARG A 820 -33.26 23.83 8.29
C ARG A 820 -31.81 24.11 7.90
N PHE A 821 -31.46 23.98 6.63
CA PHE A 821 -30.11 24.22 6.13
C PHE A 821 -29.71 25.69 6.29
N ALA A 822 -30.61 26.65 6.09
CA ALA A 822 -30.33 28.07 6.35
C ALA A 822 -29.99 28.33 7.83
N ARG A 823 -30.62 27.60 8.77
CA ARG A 823 -30.30 27.67 10.20
C ARG A 823 -28.96 27.00 10.55
N LEU A 824 -28.68 25.83 9.97
CA LEU A 824 -27.47 25.05 10.27
C LEU A 824 -26.23 25.61 9.56
N TYR A 825 -26.40 26.12 8.34
CA TYR A 825 -25.36 26.57 7.42
C TYR A 825 -25.66 27.98 6.89
N PRO A 826 -25.74 29.01 7.76
CA PRO A 826 -26.11 30.36 7.35
C PRO A 826 -25.13 30.97 6.33
N PHE A 827 -23.88 30.50 6.29
CA PHE A 827 -22.87 30.93 5.31
C PHE A 827 -23.16 30.44 3.88
N ALA A 828 -24.09 29.50 3.69
CA ALA A 828 -24.41 28.89 2.40
C ALA A 828 -25.84 29.20 1.92
N GLU A 829 -26.58 30.04 2.66
CA GLU A 829 -28.00 30.34 2.40
C GLU A 829 -28.26 30.82 0.96
N GLU A 830 -27.39 31.68 0.43
CA GLU A 830 -27.50 32.22 -0.94
C GLU A 830 -27.31 31.16 -2.04
N LYS A 831 -26.80 29.97 -1.69
CA LYS A 831 -26.56 28.86 -2.63
C LYS A 831 -27.65 27.79 -2.57
N LEU A 832 -28.62 27.91 -1.65
CA LEU A 832 -29.68 26.91 -1.48
C LEU A 832 -30.71 27.01 -2.62
N THR A 833 -30.91 25.89 -3.31
CA THR A 833 -31.94 25.73 -4.35
C THR A 833 -32.83 24.55 -3.99
N VAL A 834 -34.15 24.70 -4.11
CA VAL A 834 -35.08 23.60 -3.88
C VAL A 834 -35.37 22.90 -5.20
N ILE A 835 -34.99 21.62 -5.30
CA ILE A 835 -35.38 20.72 -6.38
C ILE A 835 -35.79 19.41 -5.69
N GLY A 836 -37.10 19.14 -5.66
CA GLY A 836 -37.64 17.98 -4.96
C GLY A 836 -37.28 16.66 -5.62
N ASN A 837 -37.59 15.55 -4.95
CA ASN A 837 -37.66 14.26 -5.64
C ASN A 837 -38.94 14.19 -6.48
N GLY A 838 -39.02 13.19 -7.36
CA GLY A 838 -40.21 12.92 -8.16
C GLY A 838 -40.42 11.44 -8.43
N ILE A 839 -41.56 11.13 -9.03
CA ILE A 839 -42.00 9.79 -9.43
C ILE A 839 -42.26 9.75 -10.94
N LEU A 840 -42.12 8.57 -11.54
CA LEU A 840 -42.28 8.36 -12.99
C LEU A 840 -43.74 8.03 -13.33
N LEU A 841 -44.60 9.04 -13.38
CA LEU A 841 -46.03 8.85 -13.69
C LEU A 841 -46.27 8.34 -15.12
N ASP A 842 -45.30 8.51 -16.01
CA ASP A 842 -45.30 8.04 -17.41
C ASP A 842 -44.91 6.56 -17.56
N ASP A 843 -44.48 5.89 -16.49
CA ASP A 843 -44.04 4.49 -16.51
C ASP A 843 -45.24 3.54 -16.35
N GLU A 844 -45.73 2.98 -17.47
CA GLU A 844 -46.88 2.07 -17.50
C GLU A 844 -46.65 0.75 -16.74
N ASP A 845 -45.40 0.30 -16.57
CA ASP A 845 -45.09 -0.90 -15.79
C ASP A 845 -45.32 -0.64 -14.29
N ARG A 846 -45.13 0.62 -13.85
CA ARG A 846 -45.35 1.06 -12.47
C ARG A 846 -46.80 1.50 -12.23
N PHE A 847 -47.38 2.22 -13.20
CA PHE A 847 -48.71 2.81 -13.10
C PHE A 847 -49.59 2.39 -14.28
N PRO A 848 -50.04 1.12 -14.35
CA PRO A 848 -50.71 0.54 -15.52
C PRO A 848 -52.16 1.05 -15.74
N GLY A 849 -52.59 2.07 -15.00
CA GLY A 849 -53.93 2.62 -15.06
C GLY A 849 -54.47 3.12 -13.71
N PRO A 850 -55.74 3.54 -13.66
CA PRO A 850 -56.33 4.15 -12.47
C PRO A 850 -56.23 3.23 -11.25
N PRO A 851 -56.07 3.79 -10.03
CA PRO A 851 -55.98 2.98 -8.82
C PRO A 851 -57.26 2.16 -8.55
N PRO A 852 -57.14 0.91 -8.04
CA PRO A 852 -58.30 0.06 -7.72
C PRO A 852 -59.23 0.65 -6.63
N SER A 853 -60.51 0.26 -6.66
CA SER A 853 -61.51 0.67 -5.66
C SER A 853 -61.30 0.01 -4.29
N PHE A 854 -62.09 0.41 -3.30
CA PHE A 854 -62.04 -0.13 -1.95
C PHE A 854 -62.30 -1.66 -1.90
N GLU A 855 -63.25 -2.15 -2.71
CA GLU A 855 -63.67 -3.55 -2.78
C GLU A 855 -62.64 -4.44 -3.48
N GLU A 856 -61.91 -3.87 -4.44
CA GLU A 856 -60.86 -4.56 -5.18
C GLU A 856 -59.59 -4.72 -4.32
N ARG A 857 -59.44 -3.87 -3.30
CA ARG A 857 -58.32 -3.89 -2.36
C ARG A 857 -58.61 -4.73 -1.13
N LYS A 858 -57.56 -5.37 -0.64
CA LYS A 858 -57.57 -6.12 0.62
C LYS A 858 -57.33 -5.16 1.79
N PRO A 859 -57.81 -5.47 3.00
CA PRO A 859 -57.49 -4.70 4.21
C PRO A 859 -56.00 -4.89 4.58
N ARG A 860 -55.12 -4.28 3.80
CA ARG A 860 -53.66 -4.38 3.97
C ARG A 860 -53.05 -3.02 4.26
N CYS A 861 -52.05 -3.05 5.11
CA CYS A 861 -51.11 -1.99 5.38
C CYS A 861 -49.77 -2.30 4.70
N ILE A 862 -49.20 -1.30 4.03
CA ILE A 862 -47.86 -1.35 3.44
C ILE A 862 -46.90 -0.54 4.31
N TYR A 863 -45.77 -1.15 4.68
CA TYR A 863 -44.61 -0.48 5.24
C TYR A 863 -43.41 -0.72 4.32
N SER A 864 -42.90 0.32 3.68
CA SER A 864 -41.87 0.22 2.63
C SER A 864 -40.60 1.04 2.91
N SER A 865 -40.30 1.31 4.18
CA SER A 865 -39.14 2.09 4.62
C SER A 865 -38.16 1.27 5.45
N SER A 866 -37.03 1.84 5.86
CA SER A 866 -36.09 1.15 6.75
C SER A 866 -36.70 0.90 8.13
N ALA A 867 -36.32 -0.21 8.76
CA ALA A 867 -36.93 -0.64 10.03
C ALA A 867 -36.73 0.39 11.16
N ASP A 868 -35.65 1.16 11.15
CA ASP A 868 -35.33 2.22 12.10
C ASP A 868 -36.17 3.51 11.93
N ARG A 869 -37.06 3.55 10.94
CA ARG A 869 -37.97 4.69 10.68
C ARG A 869 -39.41 4.42 11.11
N GLY A 870 -39.60 3.65 12.18
CA GLY A 870 -40.91 3.47 12.82
C GLY A 870 -41.56 2.08 12.65
N LEU A 871 -40.83 1.07 12.17
CA LEU A 871 -41.38 -0.29 12.07
C LEU A 871 -41.67 -0.89 13.46
N ASP A 872 -40.83 -0.57 14.45
CA ASP A 872 -41.04 -0.92 15.85
C ASP A 872 -42.42 -0.41 16.34
N VAL A 873 -42.75 0.85 16.08
CA VAL A 873 -44.04 1.43 16.45
C VAL A 873 -45.19 0.76 15.71
N MET A 874 -45.02 0.54 14.40
CA MET A 874 -46.03 -0.14 13.60
C MET A 874 -46.35 -1.53 14.17
N LEU A 875 -45.33 -2.27 14.60
CA LEU A 875 -45.49 -3.58 15.24
C LEU A 875 -46.07 -3.49 16.66
N GLU A 876 -45.77 -2.44 17.42
CA GLU A 876 -46.35 -2.22 18.76
C GLU A 876 -47.86 -1.95 18.70
N VAL A 877 -48.33 -1.18 17.71
CA VAL A 877 -49.76 -0.86 17.55
C VAL A 877 -50.54 -1.94 16.79
N TRP A 878 -49.85 -2.81 16.06
CA TRP A 878 -50.47 -3.83 15.20
C TRP A 878 -51.49 -4.74 15.93
N PRO A 879 -51.23 -5.25 17.16
CA PRO A 879 -52.20 -6.10 17.86
C PRO A 879 -53.56 -5.42 18.05
N ALA A 880 -53.59 -4.12 18.34
CA ALA A 880 -54.84 -3.37 18.50
C ALA A 880 -55.57 -3.18 17.16
N ILE A 881 -54.83 -2.94 16.07
CA ILE A 881 -55.39 -2.86 14.71
C ILE A 881 -56.02 -4.21 14.32
N ARG A 882 -55.28 -5.31 14.54
CA ARG A 882 -55.72 -6.67 14.20
C ARG A 882 -56.89 -7.14 15.08
N GLU A 883 -56.99 -6.69 16.33
CA GLU A 883 -58.15 -6.95 17.19
C GLU A 883 -59.41 -6.26 16.63
N ALA A 884 -59.28 -5.01 16.15
CA ALA A 884 -60.39 -4.25 15.57
C ALA A 884 -60.77 -4.72 14.15
N VAL A 885 -59.79 -5.14 13.35
CA VAL A 885 -59.94 -5.62 11.96
C VAL A 885 -59.31 -7.00 11.82
N PRO A 886 -60.06 -8.09 12.12
CA PRO A 886 -59.51 -9.46 12.24
C PRO A 886 -58.95 -10.08 10.96
N ASP A 887 -59.12 -9.46 9.80
CA ASP A 887 -58.56 -9.86 8.50
C ASP A 887 -57.47 -8.89 7.99
N ALA A 888 -57.10 -7.86 8.76
CA ALA A 888 -56.03 -6.93 8.42
C ALA A 888 -54.63 -7.56 8.30
N GLU A 889 -53.88 -7.25 7.25
CA GLU A 889 -52.51 -7.73 7.06
C GLU A 889 -51.49 -6.57 6.97
N LEU A 890 -50.32 -6.71 7.58
CA LEU A 890 -49.19 -5.78 7.46
C LEU A 890 -48.13 -6.43 6.59
N HIS A 891 -47.81 -5.80 5.45
CA HIS A 891 -46.74 -6.27 4.57
C HIS A 891 -45.55 -5.30 4.65
N VAL A 892 -44.42 -5.83 5.12
CA VAL A 892 -43.19 -5.07 5.38
C VAL A 892 -42.17 -5.36 4.28
N PHE A 893 -41.86 -4.35 3.49
CA PHE A 893 -40.92 -4.41 2.37
C PHE A 893 -39.56 -3.82 2.77
N TYR A 894 -38.87 -4.53 3.67
CA TYR A 894 -37.53 -4.19 4.10
C TYR A 894 -36.65 -5.43 4.24
N GLY A 895 -35.42 -5.35 3.75
CA GLY A 895 -34.41 -6.43 3.84
C GLY A 895 -33.31 -6.10 4.85
N TRP A 896 -32.87 -7.10 5.60
CA TRP A 896 -31.88 -6.94 6.67
C TRP A 896 -30.42 -6.94 6.21
N ASP A 897 -30.12 -7.25 4.95
CA ASP A 897 -28.73 -7.48 4.50
C ASP A 897 -27.80 -6.28 4.73
N THR A 898 -28.20 -5.09 4.30
CA THR A 898 -27.44 -3.85 4.55
C THR A 898 -27.35 -3.55 6.04
N PHE A 899 -28.46 -3.74 6.76
CA PHE A 899 -28.52 -3.50 8.20
C PHE A 899 -27.55 -4.40 8.96
N ASP A 900 -27.45 -5.68 8.58
CA ASP A 900 -26.55 -6.67 9.17
C ASP A 900 -25.09 -6.33 8.92
N LYS A 901 -24.74 -5.83 7.72
CA LYS A 901 -23.39 -5.33 7.41
C LYS A 901 -23.02 -4.16 8.33
N VAL A 902 -23.90 -3.17 8.51
CA VAL A 902 -23.63 -2.01 9.39
C VAL A 902 -23.59 -2.43 10.86
N ALA A 903 -24.44 -3.38 11.27
CA ALA A 903 -24.48 -3.90 12.64
C ALA A 903 -23.19 -4.64 13.06
N GLN A 904 -22.38 -5.12 12.12
CA GLN A 904 -21.03 -5.65 12.43
C GLN A 904 -20.09 -4.56 12.98
N ILE A 905 -20.32 -3.30 12.58
CA ILE A 905 -19.50 -2.15 12.95
C ILE A 905 -20.14 -1.40 14.13
N ASN A 906 -21.47 -1.43 14.25
CA ASN A 906 -22.22 -0.78 15.32
C ASN A 906 -23.11 -1.78 16.10
N PRO A 907 -22.65 -2.29 17.26
CA PRO A 907 -23.38 -3.27 18.07
C PRO A 907 -24.77 -2.82 18.52
N SER A 908 -25.04 -1.51 18.61
CA SER A 908 -26.36 -0.99 19.00
C SER A 908 -27.44 -1.29 17.96
N LEU A 909 -27.08 -1.38 16.68
CA LEU A 909 -28.00 -1.74 15.60
C LEU A 909 -28.45 -3.20 15.72
N ARG A 910 -27.54 -4.10 16.12
CA ARG A 910 -27.90 -5.51 16.35
C ARG A 910 -28.99 -5.64 17.42
N ALA A 911 -28.84 -4.94 18.54
CA ALA A 911 -29.84 -4.92 19.60
C ALA A 911 -31.19 -4.36 19.11
N TYR A 912 -31.16 -3.34 18.24
CA TYR A 912 -32.37 -2.81 17.61
C TYR A 912 -33.07 -3.83 16.70
N LYS A 913 -32.32 -4.54 15.84
CA LYS A 913 -32.88 -5.62 15.01
C LYS A 913 -33.52 -6.72 15.87
N GLU A 914 -32.84 -7.17 16.91
CA GLU A 914 -33.37 -8.17 17.84
C GLU A 914 -34.65 -7.68 18.53
N HIS A 915 -34.73 -6.39 18.86
CA HIS A 915 -35.95 -5.77 19.41
C HIS A 915 -37.11 -5.77 18.40
N VAL A 916 -36.89 -5.33 17.15
CA VAL A 916 -37.91 -5.33 16.09
C VAL A 916 -38.41 -6.75 15.80
N LEU A 917 -37.52 -7.73 15.72
CA LEU A 917 -37.91 -9.13 15.54
C LEU A 917 -38.68 -9.68 16.75
N GLY A 918 -38.34 -9.25 17.97
CA GLY A 918 -39.11 -9.57 19.17
C GLY A 918 -40.53 -8.98 19.13
N LEU A 919 -40.69 -7.76 18.63
CA LEU A 919 -42.01 -7.14 18.42
C LEU A 919 -42.83 -7.86 17.33
N PHE A 920 -42.18 -8.30 16.25
CA PHE A 920 -42.81 -9.14 15.23
C PHE A 920 -43.40 -10.44 15.81
N GLU A 921 -42.62 -11.15 16.64
CA GLU A 921 -43.10 -12.34 17.34
C GLU A 921 -44.21 -12.02 18.34
N ALA A 922 -44.09 -10.90 19.08
CA ALA A 922 -45.12 -10.46 20.02
C ALA A 922 -46.44 -10.09 19.33
N ALA A 923 -46.37 -9.57 18.10
CA ALA A 923 -47.52 -9.31 17.24
C ALA A 923 -48.14 -10.59 16.63
N GLY A 924 -47.55 -11.77 16.89
CA GLY A 924 -48.03 -13.07 16.41
C GLY A 924 -47.43 -13.51 15.07
N GLY A 925 -46.42 -12.81 14.55
CA GLY A 925 -45.80 -13.08 13.26
C GLY A 925 -46.80 -13.15 12.11
N GLU A 926 -46.59 -14.10 11.19
CA GLU A 926 -47.53 -14.33 10.07
C GLU A 926 -48.93 -14.73 10.54
N ALA A 927 -49.06 -15.46 11.65
CA ALA A 927 -50.36 -15.81 12.21
C ALA A 927 -51.11 -14.58 12.77
N GLY A 928 -50.37 -13.55 13.19
CA GLY A 928 -50.87 -12.23 13.56
C GLY A 928 -51.14 -11.31 12.37
N GLY A 929 -50.96 -11.79 11.14
CA GLY A 929 -51.15 -11.02 9.91
C GLY A 929 -49.96 -10.13 9.54
N VAL A 930 -48.77 -10.33 10.12
CA VAL A 930 -47.57 -9.57 9.76
C VAL A 930 -46.69 -10.39 8.82
N PHE A 931 -46.37 -9.86 7.64
CA PHE A 931 -45.58 -10.52 6.61
C PHE A 931 -44.31 -9.74 6.29
N MET A 932 -43.16 -10.30 6.65
CA MET A 932 -41.85 -9.73 6.32
C MET A 932 -41.44 -10.17 4.90
N ARG A 933 -41.65 -9.29 3.91
CA ARG A 933 -41.45 -9.59 2.47
C ARG A 933 -39.99 -9.49 2.01
N GLY A 934 -39.12 -8.89 2.82
CA GLY A 934 -37.75 -8.60 2.41
C GLY A 934 -37.70 -7.41 1.46
N ARG A 935 -36.59 -7.27 0.73
CA ARG A 935 -36.44 -6.23 -0.29
C ARG A 935 -36.91 -6.77 -1.63
N VAL A 936 -37.70 -5.97 -2.33
CA VAL A 936 -38.27 -6.30 -3.66
C VAL A 936 -37.99 -5.16 -4.64
N GLY A 937 -38.09 -5.44 -5.94
CA GLY A 937 -38.01 -4.42 -6.99
C GLY A 937 -39.23 -3.48 -6.99
N GLN A 938 -39.11 -2.31 -7.63
CA GLN A 938 -40.18 -1.30 -7.63
C GLN A 938 -41.50 -1.81 -8.26
N ILE A 939 -41.43 -2.61 -9.33
CA ILE A 939 -42.63 -3.17 -9.98
C ILE A 939 -43.43 -4.03 -8.99
N GLU A 940 -42.76 -4.98 -8.31
CA GLU A 940 -43.40 -5.86 -7.33
C GLU A 940 -43.96 -5.07 -6.13
N LEU A 941 -43.21 -4.06 -5.65
CA LEU A 941 -43.69 -3.19 -4.57
C LEU A 941 -44.99 -2.47 -4.95
N TYR A 942 -45.09 -1.99 -6.20
CA TYR A 942 -46.23 -1.21 -6.67
C TYR A 942 -47.44 -2.13 -6.90
N GLU A 943 -47.24 -3.35 -7.40
CA GLU A 943 -48.28 -4.38 -7.48
C GLU A 943 -48.89 -4.70 -6.10
N GLU A 944 -48.06 -4.75 -5.05
CA GLU A 944 -48.53 -4.95 -3.68
C GLU A 944 -49.21 -3.70 -3.10
N MET A 945 -48.70 -2.50 -3.40
CA MET A 945 -49.37 -1.23 -3.05
C MET A 945 -50.78 -1.16 -3.65
N ARG A 946 -50.95 -1.52 -4.93
CA ARG A 946 -52.25 -1.50 -5.61
C ARG A 946 -53.27 -2.47 -5.00
N GLN A 947 -52.84 -3.50 -4.28
CA GLN A 947 -53.71 -4.43 -3.56
C GLN A 947 -54.08 -3.96 -2.15
N ALA A 948 -53.39 -2.96 -1.61
CA ALA A 948 -53.51 -2.54 -0.22
C ALA A 948 -54.34 -1.28 -0.05
N ARG A 949 -54.93 -1.09 1.14
CA ARG A 949 -55.75 0.08 1.46
C ARG A 949 -54.91 1.22 2.03
N VAL A 950 -53.94 0.90 2.88
CA VAL A 950 -53.25 1.91 3.69
C VAL A 950 -51.75 1.83 3.48
N TRP A 951 -51.11 2.98 3.25
CA TRP A 951 -49.67 3.11 3.46
C TRP A 951 -49.45 3.66 4.87
N SER A 952 -48.91 2.80 5.73
CA SER A 952 -48.83 3.03 7.18
C SER A 952 -47.38 3.29 7.58
N TYR A 953 -47.07 4.53 7.96
CA TYR A 953 -45.70 4.93 8.25
C TYR A 953 -45.62 5.77 9.54
N PRO A 954 -45.65 5.14 10.73
CA PRO A 954 -45.59 5.85 12.01
C PRO A 954 -44.15 6.29 12.34
N THR A 955 -43.66 7.31 11.64
CA THR A 955 -42.25 7.69 11.67
C THR A 955 -41.94 8.86 12.60
N ALA A 956 -40.84 8.77 13.35
CA ALA A 956 -40.16 9.91 13.98
C ALA A 956 -39.07 10.52 13.08
N PHE A 957 -38.79 9.87 11.95
CA PHE A 957 -37.68 10.26 11.09
C PHE A 957 -38.06 11.55 10.35
N LEU A 958 -37.20 12.56 10.44
CA LEU A 958 -37.41 13.83 9.73
C LEU A 958 -37.08 13.61 8.25
N GLU A 959 -38.08 13.18 7.49
CA GLU A 959 -37.96 13.00 6.06
C GLU A 959 -37.62 14.33 5.38
N THR A 960 -36.66 14.30 4.46
CA THR A 960 -36.28 15.44 3.61
C THR A 960 -37.18 15.56 2.39
N SER A 961 -37.85 14.48 2.00
CA SER A 961 -38.79 14.43 0.87
C SER A 961 -39.78 13.27 0.95
N CYS A 962 -39.34 12.02 1.21
CA CYS A 962 -40.18 10.81 1.28
C CYS A 962 -40.84 10.37 -0.06
N ILE A 963 -40.04 9.77 -0.95
CA ILE A 963 -40.52 9.22 -2.23
C ILE A 963 -41.60 8.13 -2.02
N GLY A 964 -41.47 7.30 -0.99
CA GLY A 964 -42.46 6.26 -0.70
C GLY A 964 -43.88 6.80 -0.45
N ALA A 965 -44.00 8.01 0.10
CA ALA A 965 -45.29 8.67 0.24
C ALA A 965 -45.85 9.11 -1.13
N MET A 966 -45.00 9.65 -2.01
CA MET A 966 -45.39 10.02 -3.38
C MET A 966 -45.85 8.79 -4.18
N GLU A 967 -45.10 7.68 -4.09
CA GLU A 967 -45.43 6.41 -4.76
C GLU A 967 -46.75 5.81 -4.24
N ALA A 968 -46.97 5.85 -2.92
CA ALA A 968 -48.21 5.37 -2.31
C ALA A 968 -49.42 6.23 -2.69
N ARG A 969 -49.24 7.56 -2.75
CA ARG A 969 -50.26 8.51 -3.23
C ARG A 969 -50.66 8.22 -4.67
N ALA A 970 -49.69 8.07 -5.56
CA ALA A 970 -49.92 7.76 -6.97
C ALA A 970 -50.62 6.39 -7.16
N ASN A 971 -50.35 5.43 -6.28
CA ASN A 971 -51.07 4.15 -6.26
C ASN A 971 -52.43 4.21 -5.53
N GLY A 972 -52.88 5.38 -5.08
CA GLY A 972 -54.20 5.59 -4.47
C GLY A 972 -54.39 4.99 -3.08
N LEU A 973 -53.32 4.83 -2.30
CA LEU A 973 -53.43 4.36 -0.92
C LEU A 973 -53.85 5.51 0.00
N ALA A 974 -54.62 5.21 1.04
CA ALA A 974 -54.83 6.14 2.13
C ALA A 974 -53.51 6.28 2.92
N ILE A 975 -53.02 7.50 3.08
CA ILE A 975 -51.73 7.79 3.71
C ILE A 975 -51.94 8.11 5.19
N VAL A 976 -51.22 7.41 6.08
CA VAL A 976 -51.19 7.72 7.52
C VAL A 976 -49.74 7.79 7.99
N THR A 977 -49.32 8.97 8.46
CA THR A 977 -47.94 9.24 8.89
C THR A 977 -47.90 10.40 9.90
N SER A 978 -46.74 10.75 10.44
CA SER A 978 -46.57 11.95 11.28
C SER A 978 -46.54 13.24 10.47
N ASP A 979 -46.89 14.36 11.10
CA ASP A 979 -46.77 15.71 10.52
C ASP A 979 -45.33 16.27 10.58
N LEU A 980 -44.30 15.42 10.55
CA LEU A 980 -42.91 15.85 10.72
C LEU A 980 -42.23 16.24 9.40
N ALA A 981 -41.41 17.29 9.46
CA ALA A 981 -40.49 17.67 8.39
C ALA A 981 -41.15 17.81 7.01
N ALA A 982 -40.51 17.29 5.95
CA ALA A 982 -41.03 17.40 4.59
C ALA A 982 -42.33 16.63 4.35
N LEU A 983 -42.80 15.78 5.28
CA LEU A 983 -44.10 15.12 5.14
C LEU A 983 -45.25 16.13 5.12
N ARG A 984 -45.09 17.31 5.74
CA ARG A 984 -46.05 18.43 5.64
C ARG A 984 -46.20 18.97 4.22
N GLU A 985 -45.17 18.83 3.40
CA GLU A 985 -45.15 19.28 2.01
C GLU A 985 -45.51 18.12 1.06
N THR A 986 -44.90 16.95 1.25
CA THR A 986 -45.10 15.79 0.37
C THR A 986 -46.44 15.10 0.55
N VAL A 987 -47.01 15.09 1.76
CA VAL A 987 -48.35 14.52 2.03
C VAL A 987 -49.35 15.64 2.22
N GLY A 988 -49.03 16.64 3.06
CA GLY A 988 -49.88 17.82 3.25
C GLY A 988 -51.34 17.48 3.54
N GLU A 989 -52.27 18.11 2.81
CA GLU A 989 -53.71 17.84 2.91
C GLU A 989 -54.17 16.57 2.17
N HIS A 990 -53.27 15.92 1.42
CA HIS A 990 -53.52 14.71 0.64
C HIS A 990 -53.38 13.41 1.46
N GLY A 991 -53.31 13.51 2.78
CA GLY A 991 -53.21 12.36 3.68
C GLY A 991 -53.46 12.72 5.13
N SER A 992 -53.46 11.71 6.00
CA SER A 992 -53.66 11.89 7.44
C SER A 992 -52.34 12.06 8.16
N LEU A 993 -51.94 13.31 8.32
CA LEU A 993 -50.81 13.72 9.14
C LEU A 993 -51.22 13.76 10.60
N ILE A 994 -50.74 12.79 11.38
CA ILE A 994 -50.96 12.71 12.81
C ILE A 994 -49.99 13.68 13.50
N PRO A 995 -50.50 14.66 14.29
CA PRO A 995 -49.65 15.62 14.98
C PRO A 995 -48.60 14.94 15.84
N TRP A 996 -47.35 15.34 15.65
CA TRP A 996 -46.24 15.02 16.51
C TRP A 996 -46.22 15.94 17.73
N GLY A 997 -45.61 15.48 18.81
CA GLY A 997 -45.43 16.29 20.02
C GLY A 997 -44.62 17.57 19.76
N GLU A 998 -44.49 18.41 20.78
CA GLU A 998 -43.76 19.69 20.68
C GLU A 998 -42.25 19.51 20.39
N ASP A 999 -41.66 18.37 20.76
CA ASP A 999 -40.24 18.05 20.52
C ASP A 999 -40.06 17.07 19.36
N GLU A 1000 -39.46 17.55 18.26
CA GLU A 1000 -39.14 16.74 17.07
C GLU A 1000 -38.12 15.62 17.34
N ASN A 1001 -37.41 15.65 18.47
CA ASN A 1001 -36.42 14.63 18.86
C ASN A 1001 -37.00 13.51 19.73
N GLU A 1002 -38.25 13.63 20.16
CA GLU A 1002 -38.91 12.59 20.96
C GLU A 1002 -39.16 11.36 20.08
N ARG A 1003 -39.05 10.14 20.64
CA ARG A 1003 -39.24 8.92 19.84
C ARG A 1003 -40.73 8.61 19.69
N CYS A 1004 -41.15 8.17 18.50
CA CYS A 1004 -42.52 7.71 18.23
C CYS A 1004 -43.01 6.69 19.26
N ASN A 1005 -42.15 5.78 19.70
CA ASN A 1005 -42.53 4.75 20.66
C ASN A 1005 -42.79 5.28 22.09
N THR A 1006 -42.59 6.59 22.35
CA THR A 1006 -42.83 7.21 23.66
C THR A 1006 -44.09 8.08 23.72
N LEU A 1007 -44.72 8.39 22.58
CA LEU A 1007 -45.90 9.25 22.50
C LEU A 1007 -47.20 8.42 22.41
N ASP A 1008 -47.82 8.12 23.55
CA ASP A 1008 -49.06 7.33 23.60
C ASP A 1008 -50.23 7.98 22.83
N GLU A 1009 -50.33 9.32 22.86
CA GLU A 1009 -51.36 10.06 22.12
C GLU A 1009 -51.21 9.90 20.60
N TYR A 1010 -49.97 9.98 20.09
CA TYR A 1010 -49.65 9.74 18.69
C TYR A 1010 -50.02 8.31 18.28
N LYS A 1011 -49.58 7.31 19.05
CA LYS A 1011 -49.91 5.90 18.78
C LYS A 1011 -51.41 5.65 18.74
N SER A 1012 -52.16 6.21 19.69
CA SER A 1012 -53.60 6.06 19.74
C SER A 1012 -54.28 6.68 18.51
N ALA A 1013 -53.91 7.91 18.14
CA ALA A 1013 -54.48 8.58 16.97
C ALA A 1013 -54.11 7.86 15.66
N PHE A 1014 -52.85 7.46 15.51
CA PHE A 1014 -52.38 6.68 14.36
C PHE A 1014 -53.17 5.36 14.23
N THR A 1015 -53.30 4.60 15.33
CA THR A 1015 -54.04 3.33 15.37
C THR A 1015 -55.49 3.50 14.94
N GLN A 1016 -56.18 4.52 15.46
CA GLN A 1016 -57.59 4.79 15.14
C GLN A 1016 -57.77 5.14 13.66
N THR A 1017 -56.91 5.97 13.10
CA THR A 1017 -56.96 6.36 11.69
C THR A 1017 -56.70 5.17 10.76
N VAL A 1018 -55.72 4.31 11.09
CA VAL A 1018 -55.46 3.08 10.32
C VAL A 1018 -56.66 2.14 10.35
N ILE A 1019 -57.28 1.93 11.51
CA ILE A 1019 -58.49 1.09 11.64
C ILE A 1019 -59.63 1.63 10.77
N ALA A 1020 -59.86 2.95 10.78
CA ALA A 1020 -60.88 3.59 9.95
C ALA A 1020 -60.62 3.30 8.46
N TYR A 1021 -59.41 3.52 7.95
CA TYR A 1021 -59.11 3.29 6.53
C TYR A 1021 -59.05 1.82 6.13
N LEU A 1022 -58.83 0.89 7.06
CA LEU A 1022 -58.91 -0.53 6.77
C LEU A 1022 -60.35 -1.04 6.68
N SER A 1023 -61.31 -0.42 7.38
CA SER A 1023 -62.66 -0.98 7.59
C SER A 1023 -63.82 -0.13 7.08
N GLU A 1024 -63.62 1.17 6.86
CA GLU A 1024 -64.67 2.12 6.45
C GLU A 1024 -64.46 2.63 5.02
N GLU A 1025 -65.32 2.20 4.10
CA GLU A 1025 -65.25 2.55 2.67
C GLU A 1025 -65.32 4.07 2.41
N GLU A 1026 -66.22 4.78 3.11
CA GLU A 1026 -66.41 6.23 2.92
C GLU A 1026 -65.16 7.02 3.35
N SER A 1027 -64.65 6.75 4.55
CA SER A 1027 -63.43 7.35 5.09
C SER A 1027 -62.22 7.07 4.19
N TRP A 1028 -62.06 5.81 3.76
CA TRP A 1028 -60.97 5.42 2.86
C TRP A 1028 -61.09 6.08 1.48
N SER A 1029 -62.28 6.12 0.88
CA SER A 1029 -62.49 6.64 -0.47
C SER A 1029 -62.17 8.13 -0.56
N LEU A 1030 -62.55 8.90 0.49
CA LEU A 1030 -62.17 10.31 0.59
C LEU A 1030 -60.65 10.48 0.71
N ALA A 1031 -59.99 9.68 1.54
CA ALA A 1031 -58.55 9.74 1.72
C ALA A 1031 -57.77 9.31 0.45
N SER A 1032 -58.24 8.26 -0.24
CA SER A 1032 -57.65 7.76 -1.49
C SER A 1032 -57.81 8.76 -2.64
N ALA A 1033 -58.96 9.44 -2.72
CA ALA A 1033 -59.18 10.51 -3.69
C ALA A 1033 -58.25 11.70 -3.41
N ALA A 1034 -58.20 12.17 -2.15
CA ALA A 1034 -57.32 13.26 -1.74
C ALA A 1034 -55.84 12.93 -2.01
N ALA A 1035 -55.42 11.68 -1.80
CA ALA A 1035 -54.05 11.23 -2.08
C ALA A 1035 -53.63 11.42 -3.55
N GLN A 1036 -54.57 11.29 -4.49
CA GLN A 1036 -54.32 11.44 -5.93
C GLN A 1036 -54.47 12.87 -6.44
N GLU A 1037 -55.06 13.78 -5.66
CA GLU A 1037 -55.11 15.20 -6.01
C GLU A 1037 -53.69 15.76 -6.12
N ASP A 1038 -53.46 16.58 -7.16
CA ASP A 1038 -52.21 17.26 -7.48
C ASP A 1038 -50.95 16.36 -7.56
N ILE A 1039 -51.13 15.05 -7.74
CA ILE A 1039 -50.00 14.10 -7.82
C ILE A 1039 -49.04 14.40 -8.98
N GLU A 1040 -49.54 15.02 -10.06
CA GLU A 1040 -48.74 15.48 -11.21
C GLU A 1040 -47.66 16.49 -10.80
N GLU A 1041 -47.80 17.21 -9.68
CA GLU A 1041 -46.75 18.09 -9.16
C GLU A 1041 -45.49 17.33 -8.76
N HIS A 1042 -45.62 16.06 -8.39
CA HIS A 1042 -44.52 15.15 -8.05
C HIS A 1042 -43.97 14.37 -9.25
N ASP A 1043 -44.45 14.63 -10.47
CA ASP A 1043 -43.89 14.03 -11.67
C ASP A 1043 -42.40 14.41 -11.82
N PHE A 1044 -41.55 13.42 -12.04
CA PHE A 1044 -40.14 13.63 -12.31
C PHE A 1044 -39.90 14.50 -13.55
N ALA A 1045 -40.82 14.54 -14.52
CA ALA A 1045 -40.74 15.45 -15.65
C ALA A 1045 -40.64 16.93 -15.21
N ASN A 1046 -41.27 17.31 -14.10
CA ASN A 1046 -41.12 18.66 -13.53
C ASN A 1046 -39.72 18.86 -12.94
N ARG A 1047 -39.23 17.87 -12.18
CA ARG A 1047 -37.91 17.89 -11.56
C ARG A 1047 -36.79 17.94 -12.61
N LEU A 1048 -36.96 17.22 -13.71
CA LEU A 1048 -36.03 17.24 -14.84
C LEU A 1048 -35.87 18.65 -15.40
N ARG A 1049 -36.98 19.36 -15.64
CA ARG A 1049 -36.93 20.75 -16.11
C ARG A 1049 -36.18 21.68 -15.16
N GLU A 1050 -36.39 21.53 -13.85
CA GLU A 1050 -35.67 22.30 -12.83
C GLU A 1050 -34.15 22.00 -12.85
N TRP A 1051 -33.76 20.74 -13.08
CA TRP A 1051 -32.36 20.35 -13.26
C TRP A 1051 -31.76 20.90 -14.56
N GLU A 1052 -32.47 20.80 -15.68
CA GLU A 1052 -32.06 21.35 -16.96
C GLU A 1052 -31.88 22.87 -16.89
N GLU A 1053 -32.80 23.58 -16.23
CA GLU A 1053 -32.67 25.01 -15.97
C GLU A 1053 -31.41 25.31 -15.17
N LEU A 1054 -31.11 24.55 -14.12
CA LEU A 1054 -29.89 24.72 -13.32
C LEU A 1054 -28.62 24.50 -14.15
N ILE A 1055 -28.61 23.46 -15.00
CA ILE A 1055 -27.47 23.09 -15.85
C ILE A 1055 -27.25 24.15 -16.95
N ASP A 1056 -28.31 24.51 -17.68
CA ASP A 1056 -28.22 25.35 -18.87
C ASP A 1056 -28.11 26.85 -18.55
N HIS A 1057 -28.81 27.36 -17.53
CA HIS A 1057 -28.76 28.81 -17.20
C HIS A 1057 -27.40 29.27 -16.69
N ALA A 1058 -26.63 28.39 -16.06
CA ALA A 1058 -25.31 28.70 -15.55
C ALA A 1058 -24.23 28.69 -16.65
N ALA A 1059 -24.39 27.85 -17.68
CA ALA A 1059 -23.50 27.79 -18.83
C ALA A 1059 -23.51 29.08 -19.69
N VAL A 1060 -24.62 29.85 -19.66
CA VAL A 1060 -24.76 31.13 -20.39
C VAL A 1060 -24.13 32.32 -19.64
N ARG A 1061 -23.77 32.17 -18.35
CA ARG A 1061 -23.18 33.24 -17.52
C ARG A 1061 -21.66 33.09 -17.26
N ALA A 1062 -21.07 31.94 -17.59
CA ALA A 1062 -19.63 31.70 -17.60
C ALA A 1062 -19.03 32.18 -18.93
#